data_AF-A0A6T9Y0B0-F1
#
_entry.id   AF-A0A6T9Y0B0-F1
#
_cell.length_a   1.000
_cell.length_b   1.000
_cell.length_c   1.000
_cell.angle_alpha   90.00
_cell.angle_beta   90.00
_cell.angle_gamma   90.00
#
_symmetry.space_group_name_H-M   'P 1'
#
loop_
_entity.id
_entity.type
_entity.pdbx_description
1 polymer ?
#
loop_
_entity_poly.entity_id
_entity_poly.type
_entity_poly.pdbx_seq_one_letter_code
_entity_poly.pdbx_strand_id
1 'polypeptide(L)'
;MSAGDEQAIIKQYQPLIRALIPYEQQNRLLEGINKFSKRLPSSVRKVVKEEVVRLTSLTDAPADNSAFAQFPVMKFKHFGVQMRLDKVGAQILKNETSLYQDRYTVGVFESVMNSDFYQNQIKKEQFKKIVDAFNVESQSFTDIDFGDDIAIRPNFTLSSPEFEKGRHCSISSMSHQGITLETKRPPNASTGDIITFTIPEVKGLTKEPTEITLELESVKYNKHLGKYETTFNFIDDVDKSFLATLKRYVAVTSYKQPLQRDLEIERAMQELERDRILENSPWLPVFLAPEKQSLKPIIALFTKANVEHNDAEKLLASLQDKPIFATLVDELRKYNEAYVFHGNIKTKNGNVQITATHRQLLELKQLNALVYLLAKSEDFICTHCRLDSVTREDKQKAFAIHDIASKDFEQLAQVSHVLYCKDVSAYLTNLTLSAKCDFKPLSKTLKASGNNWRIDYVMEEDLDRRSETRYVIDKPASIKVGLLTSLDARVADLSASGMKLTVAPHSDLQKEIRVSVPELKIKGEKYKVVHYQAETGVVRLCLVEDTRKAKVSSNVDHMVEENTAYFKVRDIARIQRSTHRYIWELAVRHMPSLSVLCVMNRFTLDRLKTVYQSDASDDLYPFSRTQNIIPLHGFFADKGQAKPKSQILEAMFKETSEQALVVHCVRKSDSRLVYIKERDFLFSKLRTQIKTQLDEEKIQLSATDVTAVRCHGAITPLTKKRLAQLSKLDKAMYDKLETMQAGYTHCIFITNMSALHHDLVVENLIAKPQRHELDGEGAA
;
A
#
# COMPACT_ATOMS: atom_id res chain seq x y z
N MET A 1 -14.26 58.41 -22.89
CA MET A 1 -13.25 57.34 -22.88
C MET A 1 -13.01 56.96 -24.33
N SER A 2 -11.77 56.61 -24.71
CA SER A 2 -11.54 56.08 -26.06
C SER A 2 -12.12 54.66 -26.16
N ALA A 3 -12.50 54.20 -27.36
CA ALA A 3 -13.02 52.84 -27.54
C ALA A 3 -12.03 51.75 -27.08
N GLY A 4 -10.72 52.06 -27.07
CA GLY A 4 -9.67 51.18 -26.53
C GLY A 4 -9.68 51.06 -25.00
N ASP A 5 -10.06 52.14 -24.29
CA ASP A 5 -10.14 52.14 -22.83
C ASP A 5 -11.32 51.28 -22.32
N GLU A 6 -12.45 51.31 -23.03
CA GLU A 6 -13.65 50.52 -22.70
C GLU A 6 -13.41 49.01 -22.90
N GLN A 7 -12.74 48.61 -23.98
CA GLN A 7 -12.36 47.21 -24.20
C GLN A 7 -11.37 46.69 -23.15
N ALA A 8 -10.41 47.51 -22.72
CA ALA A 8 -9.49 47.15 -21.64
C ALA A 8 -10.23 46.94 -20.31
N ILE A 9 -11.22 47.80 -20.00
CA ILE A 9 -12.08 47.68 -18.83
C ILE A 9 -12.91 46.39 -18.90
N ILE A 10 -13.57 46.11 -20.03
CA ILE A 10 -14.38 44.90 -20.22
C ILE A 10 -13.52 43.65 -20.01
N LYS A 11 -12.32 43.61 -20.61
CA LYS A 11 -11.39 42.48 -20.47
C LYS A 11 -10.92 42.28 -19.02
N GLN A 12 -10.63 43.36 -18.31
CA GLN A 12 -10.20 43.31 -16.90
C GLN A 12 -11.32 42.81 -15.97
N TYR A 13 -12.57 43.21 -16.22
CA TYR A 13 -13.72 42.94 -15.34
C TYR A 13 -14.65 41.83 -15.85
N GLN A 14 -14.21 41.01 -16.80
CA GLN A 14 -15.01 39.95 -17.40
C GLN A 14 -15.60 38.93 -16.39
N PRO A 15 -14.90 38.53 -15.31
CA PRO A 15 -15.50 37.68 -14.26
C PRO A 15 -16.68 38.37 -13.54
N LEU A 16 -16.57 39.68 -13.30
CA LEU A 16 -17.62 40.47 -12.67
C LEU A 16 -18.83 40.63 -13.61
N ILE A 17 -18.59 40.92 -14.90
CA ILE A 17 -19.63 40.98 -15.93
C ILE A 17 -20.41 39.66 -15.99
N ARG A 18 -19.71 38.51 -16.04
CA ARG A 18 -20.35 37.19 -16.04
C ARG A 18 -21.19 36.93 -14.77
N ALA A 19 -20.72 37.37 -13.61
CA ALA A 19 -21.46 37.21 -12.34
C ALA A 19 -22.72 38.08 -12.25
N LEU A 20 -22.80 39.17 -13.02
CA LEU A 20 -23.94 40.10 -13.03
C LEU A 20 -25.04 39.70 -14.02
N ILE A 21 -24.77 38.79 -14.98
CA ILE A 21 -25.76 38.30 -15.95
C ILE A 21 -27.02 37.75 -15.27
N PRO A 22 -26.95 36.86 -14.25
CA PRO A 22 -28.16 36.37 -13.59
C PRO A 22 -28.97 37.46 -12.88
N TYR A 23 -28.30 38.54 -12.42
CA TYR A 23 -28.98 39.67 -11.77
C TYR A 23 -29.75 40.50 -12.77
N GLU A 24 -29.21 40.76 -13.96
CA GLU A 24 -29.94 41.45 -15.03
C GLU A 24 -31.16 40.66 -15.48
N GLN A 25 -31.03 39.34 -15.59
CA GLN A 25 -32.14 38.46 -15.99
C GLN A 25 -33.25 38.36 -14.94
N GLN A 26 -32.98 38.74 -13.69
CA GLN A 26 -33.96 38.88 -12.62
C GLN A 26 -34.47 40.32 -12.45
N ASN A 27 -34.10 41.25 -13.36
CA ASN A 27 -34.34 42.70 -13.24
C ASN A 27 -33.76 43.32 -11.95
N ARG A 28 -32.67 42.76 -11.44
CA ARG A 28 -31.97 43.13 -10.19
C ARG A 28 -30.52 43.59 -10.43
N LEU A 29 -30.15 44.00 -11.64
CA LEU A 29 -28.77 44.37 -11.97
C LEU A 29 -28.22 45.51 -11.13
N LEU A 30 -29.04 46.51 -10.79
CA LEU A 30 -28.61 47.60 -9.90
C LEU A 30 -28.23 47.09 -8.50
N GLU A 31 -28.95 46.09 -7.99
CA GLU A 31 -28.62 45.43 -6.72
C GLU A 31 -27.31 44.64 -6.84
N GLY A 32 -27.13 43.89 -7.92
CA GLY A 32 -25.89 43.16 -8.21
C GLY A 32 -24.67 44.08 -8.33
N ILE A 33 -24.78 45.16 -9.11
CA ILE A 33 -23.73 46.18 -9.25
C ILE A 33 -23.40 46.80 -7.89
N ASN A 34 -24.41 47.18 -7.12
CA ASN A 34 -24.21 47.74 -5.78
C ASN A 34 -23.64 46.72 -4.78
N LYS A 35 -23.79 45.42 -5.02
CA LYS A 35 -23.22 44.36 -4.18
C LYS A 35 -21.76 44.07 -4.54
N PHE A 36 -21.45 43.90 -5.82
CA PHE A 36 -20.16 43.39 -6.29
C PHE A 36 -19.16 44.47 -6.71
N SER A 37 -19.59 45.72 -6.90
CA SER A 37 -18.74 46.79 -7.46
C SER A 37 -18.61 48.05 -6.60
N LYS A 38 -18.95 48.03 -5.30
CA LYS A 38 -18.93 49.21 -4.40
C LYS A 38 -17.62 50.00 -4.38
N ARG A 39 -16.49 49.37 -4.71
CA ARG A 39 -15.15 49.98 -4.70
C ARG A 39 -14.68 50.45 -6.09
N LEU A 40 -15.44 50.16 -7.16
CA LEU A 40 -15.08 50.54 -8.52
C LEU A 40 -15.49 51.99 -8.84
N PRO A 41 -14.71 52.72 -9.66
CA PRO A 41 -15.09 54.04 -10.16
C PRO A 41 -16.43 54.03 -10.92
N SER A 42 -17.16 55.15 -10.90
CA SER A 42 -18.47 55.26 -11.56
C SER A 42 -18.40 55.03 -13.09
N SER A 43 -17.33 55.48 -13.74
CA SER A 43 -17.06 55.25 -15.16
C SER A 43 -16.93 53.76 -15.49
N VAL A 44 -16.18 53.01 -14.68
CA VAL A 44 -16.01 51.55 -14.82
C VAL A 44 -17.32 50.81 -14.57
N ARG A 45 -18.09 51.21 -13.55
CA ARG A 45 -19.41 50.60 -13.29
C ARG A 45 -20.39 50.80 -14.44
N LYS A 46 -20.34 51.97 -15.08
CA LYS A 46 -21.19 52.28 -16.24
C LYS A 46 -20.86 51.33 -17.41
N VAL A 47 -19.58 51.17 -17.74
CA VAL A 47 -19.12 50.25 -18.80
C VAL A 47 -19.51 48.80 -18.48
N VAL A 48 -19.29 48.34 -17.24
CA VAL A 48 -19.69 46.98 -16.81
C VAL A 48 -21.21 46.79 -16.92
N LYS A 49 -22.01 47.79 -16.52
CA LYS A 49 -23.47 47.74 -16.62
C LYS A 49 -23.93 47.62 -18.08
N GLU A 50 -23.42 48.51 -18.94
CA GLU A 50 -23.78 48.56 -20.36
C GLU A 50 -23.41 47.26 -21.07
N GLU A 51 -22.25 46.68 -20.72
CA GLU A 51 -21.82 45.40 -21.29
C GLU A 51 -22.68 44.22 -20.84
N VAL A 52 -23.12 44.17 -19.56
CA VAL A 52 -24.06 43.13 -19.10
C VAL A 52 -25.37 43.21 -19.87
N VAL A 53 -25.95 44.41 -20.01
CA VAL A 53 -27.21 44.63 -20.74
C VAL A 53 -27.07 44.20 -22.21
N ARG A 54 -25.96 44.57 -22.86
CA ARG A 54 -25.66 44.17 -24.24
C ARG A 54 -25.60 42.65 -24.38
N LEU A 55 -24.86 41.96 -23.51
CA LEU A 55 -24.71 40.50 -23.55
C LEU A 55 -26.03 39.76 -23.30
N THR A 56 -26.95 40.34 -22.51
CA THR A 56 -28.28 39.76 -22.26
C THR A 56 -29.33 40.12 -23.33
N SER A 57 -29.01 41.01 -24.28
CA SER A 57 -29.93 41.40 -25.33
C SER A 57 -30.18 40.25 -26.31
N LEU A 58 -31.43 40.09 -26.76
CA LEU A 58 -31.79 39.07 -27.75
C LEU A 58 -31.10 39.36 -29.08
N THR A 59 -30.74 38.30 -29.79
CA THR A 59 -30.16 38.38 -31.13
C THR A 59 -30.87 37.40 -32.06
N ASP A 60 -30.96 37.75 -33.34
CA ASP A 60 -31.46 36.91 -34.43
C ASP A 60 -30.34 36.53 -35.42
N ALA A 61 -29.09 36.93 -35.12
CA ALA A 61 -27.93 36.67 -35.96
C ALA A 61 -27.68 35.16 -36.10
N PRO A 62 -27.50 34.63 -37.32
CA PRO A 62 -27.22 33.21 -37.51
C PRO A 62 -25.80 32.86 -37.05
N ALA A 63 -25.66 31.98 -36.05
CA ALA A 63 -24.35 31.45 -35.67
C ALA A 63 -23.83 30.44 -36.72
N ASP A 64 -22.62 30.68 -37.21
CA ASP A 64 -21.90 29.83 -38.16
C ASP A 64 -20.43 29.66 -37.74
N ASN A 65 -20.08 28.50 -37.14
CA ASN A 65 -18.72 28.23 -36.72
C ASN A 65 -17.89 27.48 -37.78
N SER A 66 -18.39 27.36 -39.03
CA SER A 66 -17.74 26.60 -40.09
C SER A 66 -16.31 27.03 -40.38
N ALA A 67 -15.98 28.30 -40.13
CA ALA A 67 -14.65 28.85 -40.38
C ALA A 67 -13.54 28.23 -39.50
N PHE A 68 -13.89 27.67 -38.34
CA PHE A 68 -12.93 27.11 -37.38
C PHE A 68 -13.37 25.75 -36.79
N ALA A 69 -14.43 25.14 -37.34
CA ALA A 69 -14.93 23.83 -36.92
C ALA A 69 -13.95 22.71 -37.26
N GLN A 70 -13.72 21.79 -36.31
CA GLN A 70 -12.92 20.58 -36.48
C GLN A 70 -13.77 19.33 -36.79
N PHE A 71 -15.09 19.43 -36.66
CA PHE A 71 -16.03 18.34 -36.90
C PHE A 71 -17.04 18.73 -38.00
N PRO A 72 -17.73 17.75 -38.62
CA PRO A 72 -18.75 18.04 -39.62
C PRO A 72 -19.82 19.00 -39.09
N VAL A 73 -20.05 20.08 -39.83
CA VAL A 73 -21.03 21.13 -39.49
C VAL A 73 -22.41 20.69 -39.95
N MET A 74 -23.40 20.82 -39.06
CA MET A 74 -24.79 20.55 -39.36
C MET A 74 -25.60 21.84 -39.46
N LYS A 75 -26.53 21.87 -40.42
CA LYS A 75 -27.50 22.96 -40.55
C LYS A 75 -28.76 22.57 -39.79
N PHE A 76 -29.21 23.42 -38.88
CA PHE A 76 -30.45 23.21 -38.13
C PHE A 76 -31.08 24.54 -37.74
N LYS A 77 -32.30 24.48 -37.21
CA LYS A 77 -33.03 25.66 -36.72
C LYS A 77 -33.15 25.57 -35.21
N HIS A 78 -32.76 26.63 -34.50
CA HIS A 78 -32.86 26.72 -33.05
C HIS A 78 -33.28 28.14 -32.65
N PHE A 79 -34.19 28.29 -31.69
CA PHE A 79 -34.84 29.58 -31.35
C PHE A 79 -35.43 30.36 -32.53
N GLY A 80 -35.84 29.67 -33.60
CA GLY A 80 -36.34 30.33 -34.81
C GLY A 80 -35.26 30.75 -35.82
N VAL A 81 -33.98 30.69 -35.45
CA VAL A 81 -32.83 31.13 -36.25
C VAL A 81 -32.16 29.93 -36.95
N GLN A 82 -31.73 30.09 -38.21
CA GLN A 82 -30.94 29.06 -38.90
C GLN A 82 -29.48 29.13 -38.44
N MET A 83 -28.94 27.99 -37.98
CA MET A 83 -27.58 27.89 -37.47
C MET A 83 -26.78 26.85 -38.26
N ARG A 84 -25.46 27.04 -38.32
CA ARG A 84 -24.50 26.11 -38.91
C ARG A 84 -23.41 25.81 -37.90
N LEU A 85 -23.62 24.77 -37.09
CA LEU A 85 -22.71 24.43 -36.02
C LEU A 85 -22.26 22.97 -36.12
N ASP A 86 -20.99 22.73 -35.82
CA ASP A 86 -20.52 21.40 -35.51
C ASP A 86 -20.94 20.97 -34.09
N LYS A 87 -20.58 19.74 -33.69
CA LYS A 87 -20.98 19.21 -32.38
C LYS A 87 -20.49 20.05 -31.19
N VAL A 88 -19.31 20.68 -31.30
CA VAL A 88 -18.72 21.47 -30.21
C VAL A 88 -19.40 22.83 -30.14
N GLY A 89 -19.64 23.47 -31.29
CA GLY A 89 -20.43 24.71 -31.38
C GLY A 89 -21.84 24.53 -30.84
N ALA A 90 -22.50 23.41 -31.14
CA ALA A 90 -23.81 23.07 -30.59
C ALA A 90 -23.77 22.87 -29.05
N GLN A 91 -22.70 22.27 -28.52
CA GLN A 91 -22.53 22.13 -27.07
C GLN A 91 -22.27 23.49 -26.39
N ILE A 92 -21.47 24.37 -26.99
CA ILE A 92 -21.24 25.74 -26.52
C ILE A 92 -22.56 26.50 -26.51
N LEU A 93 -23.33 26.42 -27.60
CA LEU A 93 -24.66 27.01 -27.70
C LEU A 93 -25.52 26.56 -26.52
N LYS A 94 -25.65 25.25 -26.29
CA LYS A 94 -26.45 24.70 -25.18
C LYS A 94 -25.98 25.16 -23.79
N ASN A 95 -24.66 25.14 -23.55
CA ASN A 95 -24.10 25.51 -22.24
C ASN A 95 -24.30 27.01 -21.95
N GLU A 96 -24.03 27.86 -22.94
CA GLU A 96 -24.15 29.30 -22.80
C GLU A 96 -25.63 29.70 -22.75
N THR A 97 -26.53 29.09 -23.53
CA THR A 97 -27.96 29.39 -23.42
C THR A 97 -28.50 29.15 -22.01
N SER A 98 -28.04 28.11 -21.30
CA SER A 98 -28.43 27.88 -19.92
C SER A 98 -27.95 28.97 -18.96
N LEU A 99 -26.79 29.60 -19.22
CA LEU A 99 -26.35 30.79 -18.46
C LEU A 99 -27.29 31.98 -18.70
N TYR A 100 -27.91 32.04 -19.89
CA TYR A 100 -28.81 33.12 -20.28
C TYR A 100 -30.31 32.74 -20.20
N GLN A 101 -30.74 31.88 -19.26
CA GLN A 101 -32.15 31.46 -19.07
C GLN A 101 -32.79 30.86 -20.33
N ASP A 102 -32.02 30.04 -21.06
CA ASP A 102 -32.43 29.37 -22.29
C ASP A 102 -32.92 30.35 -23.37
N ARG A 103 -32.30 31.55 -23.43
CA ARG A 103 -32.52 32.55 -24.47
C ARG A 103 -31.30 32.67 -25.39
N TYR A 104 -31.56 32.97 -26.66
CA TYR A 104 -30.50 33.29 -27.61
C TYR A 104 -30.16 34.78 -27.56
N THR A 105 -29.04 35.10 -26.92
CA THR A 105 -28.58 36.48 -26.70
C THR A 105 -27.30 36.77 -27.45
N VAL A 106 -26.93 38.06 -27.53
CA VAL A 106 -25.64 38.49 -28.10
C VAL A 106 -24.47 37.78 -27.41
N GLY A 107 -24.53 37.58 -26.09
CA GLY A 107 -23.48 36.85 -25.37
C GLY A 107 -23.38 35.38 -25.75
N VAL A 108 -24.50 34.70 -26.01
CA VAL A 108 -24.49 33.33 -26.54
C VAL A 108 -23.89 33.29 -27.94
N PHE A 109 -24.32 34.20 -28.84
CA PHE A 109 -23.79 34.30 -30.20
C PHE A 109 -22.28 34.52 -30.19
N GLU A 110 -21.78 35.46 -29.39
CA GLU A 110 -20.35 35.75 -29.29
C GLU A 110 -19.55 34.56 -28.75
N SER A 111 -20.04 33.86 -27.73
CA SER A 111 -19.38 32.66 -27.22
C SER A 111 -19.30 31.54 -28.26
N VAL A 112 -20.36 31.33 -29.06
CA VAL A 112 -20.40 30.31 -30.13
C VAL A 112 -19.47 30.68 -31.29
N MET A 113 -19.38 31.97 -31.65
CA MET A 113 -18.57 32.48 -32.76
C MET A 113 -17.10 32.71 -32.40
N ASN A 114 -16.71 32.52 -31.13
CA ASN A 114 -15.36 32.74 -30.65
C ASN A 114 -14.48 31.48 -30.78
N SER A 115 -13.48 31.56 -31.68
CA SER A 115 -12.52 30.46 -31.91
C SER A 115 -11.70 30.09 -30.66
N ASP A 116 -11.32 31.06 -29.81
CA ASP A 116 -10.58 30.75 -28.58
C ASP A 116 -11.46 30.00 -27.58
N PHE A 117 -12.73 30.41 -27.46
CA PHE A 117 -13.71 29.71 -26.62
C PHE A 117 -13.93 28.27 -27.12
N TYR A 118 -14.04 28.10 -28.43
CA TYR A 118 -14.14 26.80 -29.09
C TYR A 118 -12.92 25.90 -28.82
N GLN A 119 -11.71 26.40 -29.03
CA GLN A 119 -10.48 25.65 -28.78
C GLN A 119 -10.32 25.29 -27.28
N ASN A 120 -10.73 26.18 -26.37
CA ASN A 120 -10.73 25.91 -24.94
C ASN A 120 -11.73 24.80 -24.57
N GLN A 121 -12.92 24.78 -25.17
CA GLN A 121 -13.89 23.71 -24.96
C GLN A 121 -13.36 22.36 -25.47
N ILE A 122 -12.71 22.33 -26.64
CA ILE A 122 -12.04 21.12 -27.15
C ILE A 122 -10.97 20.64 -26.17
N LYS A 123 -10.09 21.53 -25.72
CA LYS A 123 -9.04 21.18 -24.74
C LYS A 123 -9.63 20.63 -23.45
N LYS A 124 -10.74 21.20 -22.96
CA LYS A 124 -11.46 20.74 -21.77
C LYS A 124 -12.04 19.34 -21.97
N GLU A 125 -12.66 19.06 -23.12
CA GLU A 125 -13.19 17.74 -23.45
C GLU A 125 -12.08 16.69 -23.66
N GLN A 126 -11.00 17.06 -24.32
CA GLN A 126 -9.83 16.19 -24.48
C GLN A 126 -9.20 15.87 -23.13
N PHE A 127 -9.01 16.88 -22.27
CA PHE A 127 -8.49 16.68 -20.92
C PHE A 127 -9.41 15.78 -20.10
N LYS A 128 -10.73 15.99 -20.16
CA LYS A 128 -11.70 15.11 -19.49
C LYS A 128 -11.57 13.66 -19.96
N LYS A 129 -11.47 13.42 -21.28
CA LYS A 129 -11.24 12.06 -21.82
C LYS A 129 -9.94 11.42 -21.34
N ILE A 130 -8.89 12.22 -21.14
CA ILE A 130 -7.64 11.73 -20.56
C ILE A 130 -7.87 11.37 -19.10
N VAL A 131 -8.43 12.26 -18.28
CA VAL A 131 -8.73 11.97 -16.86
C VAL A 131 -9.56 10.69 -16.73
N ASP A 132 -10.65 10.59 -17.48
CA ASP A 132 -11.56 9.44 -17.44
C ASP A 132 -10.86 8.13 -17.83
N ALA A 133 -9.89 8.16 -18.74
CA ALA A 133 -9.13 6.97 -19.17
C ALA A 133 -8.08 6.49 -18.16
N PHE A 134 -7.72 7.30 -17.16
CA PHE A 134 -6.80 6.93 -16.07
C PHE A 134 -7.49 6.88 -14.70
N ASN A 135 -8.82 6.92 -14.67
CA ASN A 135 -9.59 6.71 -13.47
C ASN A 135 -9.66 5.21 -13.17
N VAL A 136 -9.23 4.82 -11.98
CA VAL A 136 -9.20 3.42 -11.55
C VAL A 136 -9.96 3.29 -10.23
N GLU A 137 -10.67 2.17 -10.06
CA GLU A 137 -11.40 1.88 -8.84
C GLU A 137 -10.45 1.58 -7.69
N SER A 138 -10.77 2.09 -6.50
CA SER A 138 -10.01 1.90 -5.28
C SER A 138 -10.65 0.88 -4.34
N GLN A 139 -9.82 0.06 -3.69
CA GLN A 139 -10.16 -0.81 -2.59
C GLN A 139 -9.30 -0.51 -1.35
N SER A 140 -9.73 -1.01 -0.19
CA SER A 140 -9.02 -0.83 1.09
C SER A 140 -8.03 -1.97 1.35
N PHE A 141 -6.97 -1.65 2.09
CA PHE A 141 -6.09 -2.65 2.72
C PHE A 141 -6.71 -3.26 3.99
N THR A 142 -7.73 -2.63 4.59
CA THR A 142 -8.47 -3.18 5.73
C THR A 142 -9.38 -4.32 5.30
N ASP A 143 -9.74 -5.18 6.26
CA ASP A 143 -10.70 -6.25 6.00
C ASP A 143 -12.09 -5.70 5.64
N ILE A 144 -12.84 -6.47 4.84
CA ILE A 144 -14.25 -6.16 4.52
C ILE A 144 -15.06 -6.18 5.81
N ASP A 145 -15.77 -5.09 6.09
CA ASP A 145 -16.80 -5.06 7.11
C ASP A 145 -18.14 -5.45 6.48
N PHE A 146 -18.57 -6.69 6.74
CA PHE A 146 -19.86 -7.22 6.30
C PHE A 146 -21.03 -6.74 7.19
N GLY A 147 -20.76 -5.96 8.24
CA GLY A 147 -21.78 -5.43 9.14
C GLY A 147 -22.70 -6.51 9.70
N ASP A 148 -24.01 -6.24 9.64
CA ASP A 148 -25.05 -7.15 10.11
C ASP A 148 -25.35 -8.29 9.12
N ASP A 149 -24.89 -8.18 7.87
CA ASP A 149 -25.07 -9.22 6.83
C ASP A 149 -24.06 -10.38 6.99
N ILE A 150 -23.19 -10.33 8.01
CA ILE A 150 -22.21 -11.37 8.25
C ILE A 150 -22.87 -12.71 8.61
N ALA A 151 -22.51 -13.74 7.86
CA ALA A 151 -22.92 -15.11 8.10
C ALA A 151 -21.74 -16.06 8.01
N ILE A 152 -21.69 -17.02 8.93
CA ILE A 152 -20.63 -18.05 8.99
C ILE A 152 -21.14 -19.42 8.56
N ARG A 153 -20.22 -20.28 8.15
CA ARG A 153 -20.45 -21.69 7.91
C ARG A 153 -19.78 -22.52 9.02
N PRO A 154 -20.48 -22.80 10.12
CA PRO A 154 -19.86 -23.44 11.27
C PRO A 154 -19.60 -24.94 11.06
N ASN A 155 -18.65 -25.47 11.85
CA ASN A 155 -18.24 -26.88 11.78
C ASN A 155 -19.09 -27.83 12.64
N PHE A 156 -20.30 -27.43 13.04
CA PHE A 156 -21.25 -28.28 13.76
C PHE A 156 -22.55 -28.45 12.96
N THR A 157 -23.44 -29.32 13.44
CA THR A 157 -24.69 -29.67 12.76
C THR A 157 -25.89 -29.45 13.69
N LEU A 158 -27.06 -29.23 13.11
CA LEU A 158 -28.33 -29.19 13.84
C LEU A 158 -29.14 -30.44 13.55
N SER A 159 -29.94 -30.87 14.51
CA SER A 159 -30.89 -31.97 14.34
C SER A 159 -32.24 -31.56 14.89
N SER A 160 -33.31 -32.02 14.25
CA SER A 160 -34.68 -31.89 14.74
C SER A 160 -35.46 -33.17 14.43
N PRO A 161 -36.21 -33.75 15.37
CA PRO A 161 -37.11 -34.87 15.07
C PRO A 161 -38.13 -34.55 13.96
N GLU A 162 -38.52 -33.27 13.86
CA GLU A 162 -39.51 -32.73 12.92
C GLU A 162 -38.93 -32.48 11.52
N PHE A 163 -37.59 -32.41 11.39
CA PHE A 163 -36.90 -32.15 10.13
C PHE A 163 -35.97 -33.30 9.74
N GLU A 164 -36.08 -33.81 8.52
CA GLU A 164 -35.23 -34.92 8.02
C GLU A 164 -35.19 -36.15 8.97
N LYS A 165 -36.25 -36.36 9.76
CA LYS A 165 -36.41 -37.48 10.71
C LYS A 165 -35.29 -37.53 11.77
N GLY A 166 -34.89 -36.39 12.33
CA GLY A 166 -33.87 -36.34 13.38
C GLY A 166 -32.43 -36.40 12.88
N ARG A 167 -32.20 -36.33 11.56
CA ARG A 167 -30.85 -36.36 11.01
C ARG A 167 -30.10 -35.06 11.29
N HIS A 168 -28.81 -35.20 11.57
CA HIS A 168 -27.88 -34.08 11.65
C HIS A 168 -27.69 -33.44 10.27
N CYS A 169 -28.07 -32.18 10.16
CA CYS A 169 -27.96 -31.36 8.96
C CYS A 169 -26.81 -30.37 9.11
N SER A 170 -25.99 -30.25 8.06
CA SER A 170 -24.90 -29.27 8.02
C SER A 170 -25.47 -27.86 7.83
N ILE A 171 -24.86 -26.88 8.49
CA ILE A 171 -25.23 -25.48 8.35
C ILE A 171 -24.42 -24.88 7.19
N SER A 172 -25.09 -24.33 6.17
CA SER A 172 -24.43 -23.59 5.09
C SER A 172 -24.27 -22.10 5.39
N SER A 173 -25.17 -21.54 6.19
CA SER A 173 -25.14 -20.15 6.63
C SER A 173 -25.76 -20.01 8.01
N MET A 174 -25.13 -19.24 8.89
CA MET A 174 -25.64 -18.88 10.21
C MET A 174 -25.29 -17.42 10.49
N SER A 175 -26.33 -16.60 10.62
CA SER A 175 -26.25 -15.19 10.98
C SER A 175 -27.05 -14.94 12.26
N HIS A 176 -27.16 -13.68 12.68
CA HIS A 176 -28.04 -13.30 13.78
C HIS A 176 -29.52 -13.22 13.37
N GLN A 177 -29.83 -13.32 12.07
CA GLN A 177 -31.19 -13.26 11.51
C GLN A 177 -31.77 -14.66 11.25
N GLY A 178 -30.92 -15.64 10.92
CA GLY A 178 -31.39 -16.97 10.59
C GLY A 178 -30.29 -17.99 10.35
N ILE A 179 -30.72 -19.21 10.02
CA ILE A 179 -29.87 -20.38 9.79
C ILE A 179 -30.31 -21.05 8.48
N THR A 180 -29.36 -21.46 7.65
CA THR A 180 -29.62 -22.26 6.44
C THR A 180 -28.99 -23.64 6.58
N LEU A 181 -29.78 -24.68 6.33
CA LEU A 181 -29.38 -26.08 6.43
C LEU A 181 -29.28 -26.76 5.06
N GLU A 182 -28.29 -27.63 4.91
CA GLU A 182 -28.05 -28.40 3.68
C GLU A 182 -28.62 -29.82 3.76
N THR A 183 -29.40 -30.21 2.76
CA THR A 183 -29.91 -31.58 2.61
C THR A 183 -29.67 -32.11 1.18
N LYS A 184 -29.60 -33.44 1.02
CA LYS A 184 -29.40 -34.07 -0.30
C LYS A 184 -30.68 -34.17 -1.13
N ARG A 185 -31.84 -34.11 -0.47
CA ARG A 185 -33.18 -34.24 -1.05
C ARG A 185 -34.02 -33.07 -0.58
N PRO A 186 -35.09 -32.70 -1.30
CA PRO A 186 -36.03 -31.71 -0.81
C PRO A 186 -36.53 -32.15 0.58
N PRO A 187 -36.47 -31.29 1.60
CA PRO A 187 -37.00 -31.63 2.91
C PRO A 187 -38.52 -31.78 2.84
N ASN A 188 -39.07 -32.62 3.70
CA ASN A 188 -40.51 -32.75 3.87
C ASN A 188 -41.05 -31.71 4.86
N ALA A 189 -40.92 -30.43 4.49
CA ALA A 189 -41.37 -29.26 5.25
C ALA A 189 -41.83 -28.16 4.28
N SER A 190 -42.72 -27.30 4.74
CA SER A 190 -43.34 -26.20 3.98
C SER A 190 -42.92 -24.84 4.53
N THR A 191 -42.94 -23.81 3.68
CA THR A 191 -42.74 -22.41 4.14
C THR A 191 -43.81 -22.06 5.19
N GLY A 192 -43.37 -21.44 6.29
CA GLY A 192 -44.19 -21.12 7.46
C GLY A 192 -44.18 -22.21 8.53
N ASP A 193 -43.61 -23.39 8.28
CA ASP A 193 -43.49 -24.43 9.31
C ASP A 193 -42.55 -23.95 10.42
N ILE A 194 -43.02 -24.06 11.67
CA ILE A 194 -42.24 -23.77 12.86
C ILE A 194 -41.63 -25.08 13.37
N ILE A 195 -40.31 -25.14 13.42
CA ILE A 195 -39.55 -26.35 13.71
C ILE A 195 -38.56 -26.10 14.85
N THR A 196 -38.49 -27.03 15.80
CA THR A 196 -37.53 -26.94 16.91
C THR A 196 -36.27 -27.74 16.62
N PHE A 197 -35.11 -27.09 16.66
CA PHE A 197 -33.79 -27.69 16.45
C PHE A 197 -32.96 -27.70 17.73
N THR A 198 -32.13 -28.73 17.89
CA THR A 198 -31.14 -28.79 18.96
C THR A 198 -29.78 -28.31 18.48
N ILE A 199 -29.27 -27.24 19.09
CA ILE A 199 -27.86 -26.82 18.98
C ILE A 199 -27.03 -27.65 19.97
N PRO A 200 -25.95 -28.32 19.54
CA PRO A 200 -25.08 -29.07 20.44
C PRO A 200 -24.31 -28.14 21.40
N GLU A 201 -23.53 -28.71 22.32
CA GLU A 201 -22.58 -27.91 23.11
C GLU A 201 -21.51 -27.30 22.19
N VAL A 202 -21.51 -25.98 22.07
CA VAL A 202 -20.59 -25.22 21.22
C VAL A 202 -19.93 -24.12 22.03
N LYS A 203 -18.61 -24.27 22.24
CA LYS A 203 -17.82 -23.31 23.02
C LYS A 203 -18.02 -21.87 22.51
N GLY A 204 -18.52 -21.01 23.39
CA GLY A 204 -18.78 -19.60 23.11
C GLY A 204 -20.16 -19.29 22.56
N LEU A 205 -21.00 -20.31 22.31
CA LEU A 205 -22.40 -20.18 21.90
C LEU A 205 -23.34 -20.82 22.94
N THR A 206 -23.16 -22.10 23.26
CA THR A 206 -23.99 -22.89 24.18
C THR A 206 -23.11 -23.65 25.19
N LYS A 207 -23.60 -23.84 26.42
CA LYS A 207 -22.91 -24.63 27.47
C LYS A 207 -23.41 -26.08 27.56
N GLU A 208 -24.63 -26.31 27.11
CA GLU A 208 -25.31 -27.59 27.06
C GLU A 208 -26.20 -27.61 25.80
N PRO A 209 -26.67 -28.78 25.33
CA PRO A 209 -27.58 -28.84 24.20
C PRO A 209 -28.79 -27.92 24.41
N THR A 210 -29.01 -26.98 23.48
CA THR A 210 -30.01 -25.92 23.61
C THR A 210 -31.02 -26.05 22.47
N GLU A 211 -32.31 -26.03 22.80
CA GLU A 211 -33.38 -26.02 21.80
C GLU A 211 -33.64 -24.60 21.30
N ILE A 212 -33.77 -24.46 19.99
CA ILE A 212 -34.15 -23.22 19.33
C ILE A 212 -35.31 -23.47 18.37
N THR A 213 -36.30 -22.61 18.40
CA THR A 213 -37.45 -22.68 17.49
C THR A 213 -37.22 -21.72 16.33
N LEU A 214 -37.42 -22.20 15.11
CA LEU A 214 -37.19 -21.45 13.88
C LEU A 214 -38.38 -21.61 12.92
N GLU A 215 -38.68 -20.57 12.16
CA GLU A 215 -39.68 -20.60 11.09
C GLU A 215 -39.01 -20.85 9.74
N LEU A 216 -39.52 -21.81 8.96
CA LEU A 216 -39.03 -22.09 7.61
C LEU A 216 -39.46 -20.96 6.66
N GLU A 217 -38.48 -20.26 6.09
CA GLU A 217 -38.73 -19.20 5.12
C GLU A 217 -38.76 -19.76 3.69
N SER A 218 -37.72 -20.48 3.28
CA SER A 218 -37.61 -20.96 1.90
C SER A 218 -36.75 -22.21 1.73
N VAL A 219 -37.01 -22.95 0.66
CA VAL A 219 -36.18 -24.08 0.20
C VAL A 219 -35.71 -23.78 -1.21
N LYS A 220 -34.40 -23.82 -1.46
CA LYS A 220 -33.80 -23.59 -2.79
C LYS A 220 -32.82 -24.71 -3.13
N TYR A 221 -32.82 -25.15 -4.39
CA TYR A 221 -31.80 -26.10 -4.87
C TYR A 221 -30.56 -25.34 -5.35
N ASN A 222 -29.44 -25.54 -4.66
CA ASN A 222 -28.15 -24.99 -5.04
C ASN A 222 -27.49 -25.90 -6.08
N LYS A 223 -27.56 -25.48 -7.34
CA LYS A 223 -27.00 -26.23 -8.49
C LYS A 223 -25.47 -26.40 -8.38
N HIS A 224 -24.76 -25.45 -7.77
CA HIS A 224 -23.31 -25.51 -7.65
C HIS A 224 -22.86 -26.55 -6.61
N LEU A 225 -23.58 -26.66 -5.50
CA LEU A 225 -23.28 -27.61 -4.42
C LEU A 225 -23.96 -28.98 -4.61
N GLY A 226 -24.97 -29.05 -5.48
CA GLY A 226 -25.78 -30.25 -5.67
C GLY A 226 -26.65 -30.61 -4.45
N LYS A 227 -27.03 -29.60 -3.66
CA LYS A 227 -27.78 -29.75 -2.40
C LYS A 227 -28.99 -28.81 -2.34
N TYR A 228 -29.96 -29.15 -1.52
CA TYR A 228 -31.05 -28.25 -1.13
C TYR A 228 -30.59 -27.42 0.07
N GLU A 229 -30.83 -26.13 0.01
CA GLU A 229 -30.60 -25.16 1.09
C GLU A 229 -31.95 -24.73 1.62
N THR A 230 -32.20 -25.02 2.90
CA THR A 230 -33.44 -24.66 3.60
C THR A 230 -33.13 -23.54 4.57
N THR A 231 -33.69 -22.36 4.33
CA THR A 231 -33.46 -21.15 5.12
C THR A 231 -34.55 -21.02 6.17
N PHE A 232 -34.12 -20.76 7.39
CA PHE A 232 -34.94 -20.59 8.57
C PHE A 232 -34.64 -19.23 9.23
N ASN A 233 -35.68 -18.57 9.74
CA ASN A 233 -35.55 -17.32 10.49
C ASN A 233 -35.86 -17.55 11.97
N PHE A 234 -35.26 -16.71 12.83
CA PHE A 234 -35.64 -16.67 14.24
C PHE A 234 -37.04 -16.06 14.37
N ILE A 235 -37.90 -16.72 15.15
CA ILE A 235 -39.21 -16.18 15.52
C ILE A 235 -39.06 -15.10 16.62
N ASP A 236 -40.05 -14.22 16.75
CA ASP A 236 -39.97 -13.03 17.61
C ASP A 236 -39.81 -13.31 19.11
N ASP A 237 -40.14 -14.52 19.56
CA ASP A 237 -40.10 -14.97 20.96
C ASP A 237 -38.77 -15.66 21.35
N VAL A 238 -37.80 -15.76 20.44
CA VAL A 238 -36.47 -16.28 20.75
C VAL A 238 -35.80 -15.42 21.83
N ASP A 239 -35.14 -16.08 22.79
CA ASP A 239 -34.44 -15.40 23.87
C ASP A 239 -33.42 -14.37 23.34
N LYS A 240 -33.63 -13.10 23.70
CA LYS A 240 -32.76 -11.98 23.34
C LYS A 240 -31.34 -12.19 23.86
N SER A 241 -31.15 -12.90 24.97
CA SER A 241 -29.84 -13.20 25.53
C SER A 241 -29.07 -14.19 24.64
N PHE A 242 -29.77 -15.18 24.09
CA PHE A 242 -29.24 -16.11 23.11
C PHE A 242 -28.87 -15.38 21.81
N LEU A 243 -29.75 -14.54 21.26
CA LEU A 243 -29.46 -13.77 20.04
C LEU A 243 -28.23 -12.85 20.20
N ALA A 244 -28.07 -12.21 21.35
CA ALA A 244 -26.88 -11.41 21.65
C ALA A 244 -25.60 -12.28 21.72
N THR A 245 -25.72 -13.49 22.28
CA THR A 245 -24.62 -14.46 22.34
C THR A 245 -24.26 -14.98 20.94
N LEU A 246 -25.26 -15.29 20.11
CA LEU A 246 -25.09 -15.69 18.73
C LEU A 246 -24.42 -14.60 17.89
N LYS A 247 -24.89 -13.36 17.98
CA LYS A 247 -24.28 -12.21 17.27
C LYS A 247 -22.80 -12.08 17.63
N ARG A 248 -22.46 -12.20 18.91
CA ARG A 248 -21.06 -12.19 19.37
C ARG A 248 -20.28 -13.41 18.87
N TYR A 249 -20.87 -14.60 18.89
CA TYR A 249 -20.25 -15.83 18.41
C TYR A 249 -19.89 -15.74 16.93
N VAL A 250 -20.83 -15.28 16.09
CA VAL A 250 -20.64 -15.07 14.64
C VAL A 250 -19.51 -14.08 14.41
N ALA A 251 -19.52 -12.92 15.09
CA ALA A 251 -18.50 -11.89 14.93
C ALA A 251 -17.08 -12.34 15.29
N VAL A 252 -16.92 -13.17 16.33
CA VAL A 252 -15.60 -13.70 16.75
C VAL A 252 -15.14 -14.86 15.87
N THR A 253 -16.08 -15.69 15.43
CA THR A 253 -15.79 -16.94 14.72
C THR A 253 -15.62 -16.73 13.22
N SER A 254 -16.13 -15.63 12.67
CA SER A 254 -15.95 -15.23 11.27
C SER A 254 -14.50 -15.24 10.79
N TYR A 255 -13.54 -14.94 11.66
CA TYR A 255 -12.12 -14.99 11.34
C TYR A 255 -11.52 -16.40 11.40
N LYS A 256 -12.15 -17.32 12.14
CA LYS A 256 -11.64 -18.68 12.40
C LYS A 256 -12.27 -19.73 11.50
N GLN A 257 -13.48 -19.46 11.03
CA GLN A 257 -14.27 -20.36 10.21
C GLN A 257 -14.61 -19.69 8.87
N PRO A 258 -14.96 -20.48 7.84
CA PRO A 258 -15.42 -19.91 6.58
C PRO A 258 -16.71 -19.11 6.77
N LEU A 259 -16.86 -18.06 5.97
CA LEU A 259 -18.12 -17.34 5.84
C LEU A 259 -19.10 -18.14 4.98
N GLN A 260 -20.34 -17.65 4.89
CA GLN A 260 -21.25 -18.05 3.82
C GLN A 260 -20.55 -17.87 2.46
N ARG A 261 -20.84 -18.79 1.52
CA ARG A 261 -20.15 -18.93 0.23
C ARG A 261 -19.82 -17.60 -0.45
N ASP A 262 -20.80 -16.73 -0.65
CA ASP A 262 -20.61 -15.50 -1.43
C ASP A 262 -19.72 -14.48 -0.69
N LEU A 263 -19.90 -14.35 0.63
CA LEU A 263 -19.03 -13.52 1.49
C LEU A 263 -17.60 -14.07 1.53
N GLU A 264 -17.43 -15.39 1.55
CA GLU A 264 -16.11 -16.01 1.53
C GLU A 264 -15.38 -15.75 0.21
N ILE A 265 -16.11 -15.77 -0.91
CA ILE A 265 -15.53 -15.48 -2.24
C ILE A 265 -15.04 -14.03 -2.28
N GLU A 266 -15.83 -13.07 -1.80
CA GLU A 266 -15.43 -11.66 -1.74
C GLU A 266 -14.22 -11.45 -0.83
N ARG A 267 -14.25 -12.02 0.38
CA ARG A 267 -13.13 -11.99 1.32
C ARG A 267 -11.88 -12.57 0.69
N ALA A 268 -11.95 -13.77 0.11
CA ALA A 268 -10.82 -14.45 -0.49
C ALA A 268 -10.26 -13.68 -1.68
N MET A 269 -11.12 -13.09 -2.53
CA MET A 269 -10.68 -12.28 -3.66
C MET A 269 -9.84 -11.07 -3.18
N GLN A 270 -10.35 -10.30 -2.23
CA GLN A 270 -9.62 -9.14 -1.69
C GLN A 270 -8.34 -9.55 -0.97
N GLU A 271 -8.40 -10.60 -0.14
CA GLU A 271 -7.25 -11.14 0.57
C GLU A 271 -6.12 -11.58 -0.39
N LEU A 272 -6.45 -12.31 -1.46
CA LEU A 272 -5.45 -12.75 -2.42
C LEU A 272 -4.83 -11.60 -3.22
N GLU A 273 -5.59 -10.53 -3.50
CA GLU A 273 -5.06 -9.32 -4.14
C GLU A 273 -4.15 -8.52 -3.20
N ARG A 274 -4.55 -8.40 -1.93
CA ARG A 274 -3.73 -7.81 -0.87
C ARG A 274 -2.41 -8.56 -0.69
N ASP A 275 -2.44 -9.89 -0.70
CA ASP A 275 -1.22 -10.73 -0.66
C ASP A 275 -0.30 -10.46 -1.85
N ARG A 276 -0.89 -10.35 -3.05
CA ARG A 276 -0.12 -10.06 -4.27
C ARG A 276 0.64 -8.75 -4.16
N ILE A 277 0.02 -7.75 -3.54
CA ILE A 277 0.65 -6.44 -3.33
C ILE A 277 1.79 -6.53 -2.32
N LEU A 278 1.60 -7.18 -1.17
CA LEU A 278 2.65 -7.30 -0.15
C LEU A 278 3.84 -8.15 -0.62
N GLU A 279 3.57 -9.29 -1.26
CA GLU A 279 4.59 -10.16 -1.85
C GLU A 279 5.54 -9.39 -2.77
N ASN A 280 4.97 -8.53 -3.62
CA ASN A 280 5.68 -7.75 -4.63
C ASN A 280 6.05 -6.33 -4.16
N SER A 281 5.91 -6.03 -2.86
CA SER A 281 6.21 -4.71 -2.32
C SER A 281 7.71 -4.46 -2.22
N PRO A 282 8.22 -3.30 -2.66
CA PRO A 282 9.60 -2.89 -2.39
C PRO A 282 9.80 -2.44 -0.94
N TRP A 283 8.72 -2.32 -0.15
CA TRP A 283 8.81 -1.93 1.25
C TRP A 283 9.16 -3.11 2.14
N LEU A 284 10.16 -2.94 3.00
CA LEU A 284 10.52 -3.87 4.06
C LEU A 284 9.77 -3.53 5.35
N PRO A 285 8.79 -4.34 5.77
CA PRO A 285 8.15 -4.20 7.08
C PRO A 285 9.06 -4.67 8.23
N VAL A 286 9.21 -3.81 9.24
CA VAL A 286 9.91 -4.04 10.50
C VAL A 286 8.95 -3.80 11.66
N PHE A 287 8.62 -4.84 12.41
CA PHE A 287 7.69 -4.81 13.53
C PHE A 287 8.37 -4.26 14.78
N LEU A 288 7.66 -3.40 15.50
CA LEU A 288 8.18 -2.71 16.68
C LEU A 288 7.39 -3.04 17.94
N ALA A 289 8.10 -3.12 19.07
CA ALA A 289 7.54 -3.26 20.40
C ALA A 289 7.77 -1.99 21.25
N PRO A 290 6.92 -1.72 22.26
CA PRO A 290 7.17 -0.64 23.22
C PRO A 290 8.47 -0.87 23.99
N GLU A 291 9.26 0.19 24.19
CA GLU A 291 10.47 0.20 25.01
C GLU A 291 10.55 1.51 25.79
N LYS A 292 10.19 1.47 27.08
CA LYS A 292 10.08 2.64 27.95
C LYS A 292 9.17 3.73 27.33
N GLN A 293 9.75 4.85 26.88
CA GLN A 293 9.03 5.98 26.26
C GLN A 293 9.14 5.97 24.72
N SER A 294 9.86 5.01 24.14
CA SER A 294 10.09 4.90 22.69
C SER A 294 9.65 3.52 22.18
N LEU A 295 10.15 3.14 21.00
CA LEU A 295 9.93 1.85 20.35
C LEU A 295 11.27 1.17 20.10
N LYS A 296 11.25 -0.16 19.98
CA LYS A 296 12.40 -0.95 19.52
C LYS A 296 12.01 -1.87 18.36
N PRO A 297 12.88 -2.04 17.36
CA PRO A 297 12.66 -3.02 16.31
C PRO A 297 12.85 -4.43 16.88
N ILE A 298 11.98 -5.36 16.46
CA ILE A 298 12.03 -6.75 16.94
C ILE A 298 12.17 -7.75 15.79
N ILE A 299 11.38 -7.61 14.72
CA ILE A 299 11.29 -8.60 13.64
C ILE A 299 11.17 -7.88 12.30
N ALA A 300 11.91 -8.29 11.28
CA ALA A 300 11.74 -7.89 9.89
C ALA A 300 11.13 -9.04 9.06
N LEU A 301 10.21 -8.72 8.15
CA LEU A 301 9.64 -9.70 7.20
C LEU A 301 10.24 -9.50 5.80
N PHE A 302 11.00 -10.49 5.36
CA PHE A 302 11.60 -10.53 4.03
C PHE A 302 10.70 -11.23 3.03
N THR A 303 10.40 -10.53 1.94
CA THR A 303 9.82 -11.11 0.72
C THR A 303 10.88 -11.10 -0.36
N LYS A 304 10.68 -11.88 -1.42
CA LYS A 304 11.59 -11.85 -2.57
C LYS A 304 11.74 -10.43 -3.15
N ALA A 305 10.63 -9.72 -3.35
CA ALA A 305 10.65 -8.39 -3.95
C ALA A 305 11.36 -7.36 -3.07
N ASN A 306 11.09 -7.31 -1.76
CA ASN A 306 11.76 -6.33 -0.90
C ASN A 306 13.26 -6.62 -0.76
N VAL A 307 13.71 -7.87 -0.80
CA VAL A 307 15.15 -8.18 -0.80
C VAL A 307 15.82 -7.77 -2.12
N GLU A 308 15.14 -7.90 -3.26
CA GLU A 308 15.68 -7.50 -4.56
C GLU A 308 15.79 -5.97 -4.72
N HIS A 309 14.89 -5.21 -4.10
CA HIS A 309 14.82 -3.75 -4.24
C HIS A 309 15.52 -2.98 -3.11
N ASN A 310 16.09 -3.65 -2.12
CA ASN A 310 16.77 -3.00 -0.99
C ASN A 310 18.14 -3.66 -0.71
N ASP A 311 19.14 -2.86 -0.34
CA ASP A 311 20.30 -3.38 0.39
C ASP A 311 19.88 -3.70 1.84
N ALA A 312 19.30 -4.90 2.03
CA ALA A 312 18.71 -5.31 3.31
C ALA A 312 19.71 -5.30 4.48
N GLU A 313 21.01 -5.54 4.21
CA GLU A 313 22.05 -5.52 5.22
C GLU A 313 22.27 -4.08 5.73
N LYS A 314 22.54 -3.13 4.82
CA LYS A 314 22.73 -1.72 5.19
C LYS A 314 21.45 -1.09 5.73
N LEU A 315 20.30 -1.46 5.18
CA LEU A 315 19.00 -0.97 5.64
C LEU A 315 18.77 -1.38 7.09
N LEU A 316 18.92 -2.66 7.44
CA LEU A 316 18.74 -3.09 8.83
C LEU A 316 19.80 -2.48 9.75
N ALA A 317 21.05 -2.35 9.31
CA ALA A 317 22.10 -1.66 10.08
C ALA A 317 21.71 -0.20 10.42
N SER A 318 21.03 0.50 9.51
CA SER A 318 20.55 1.88 9.73
C SER A 318 19.51 1.99 10.86
N LEU A 319 18.82 0.89 11.20
CA LEU A 319 17.76 0.85 12.22
C LEU A 319 18.24 0.30 13.57
N GLN A 320 19.44 -0.28 13.62
CA GLN A 320 19.93 -0.95 14.81
C GLN A 320 20.45 0.02 15.88
N ASP A 321 21.04 1.15 15.50
CA ASP A 321 21.63 2.08 16.47
C ASP A 321 20.56 2.68 17.42
N LYS A 322 20.64 2.37 18.72
CA LYS A 322 19.55 2.70 19.68
C LYS A 322 19.28 4.21 19.80
N PRO A 323 20.30 5.08 20.00
CA PRO A 323 20.08 6.52 20.08
C PRO A 323 19.45 7.11 18.82
N ILE A 324 19.93 6.72 17.64
CA ILE A 324 19.41 7.23 16.38
C ILE A 324 18.00 6.71 16.10
N PHE A 325 17.74 5.43 16.41
CA PHE A 325 16.40 4.86 16.26
C PHE A 325 15.35 5.57 17.12
N ALA A 326 15.70 5.95 18.36
CA ALA A 326 14.80 6.74 19.21
C ALA A 326 14.45 8.09 18.55
N THR A 327 15.43 8.75 17.92
CA THR A 327 15.17 10.02 17.22
C THR A 327 14.32 9.81 15.97
N LEU A 328 14.57 8.74 15.22
CA LEU A 328 13.75 8.36 14.06
C LEU A 328 12.28 8.18 14.46
N VAL A 329 12.01 7.48 15.58
CA VAL A 329 10.64 7.27 16.08
C VAL A 329 9.95 8.60 16.42
N ASP A 330 10.66 9.52 17.07
CA ASP A 330 10.11 10.83 17.41
C ASP A 330 9.80 11.66 16.16
N GLU A 331 10.67 11.59 15.14
CA GLU A 331 10.44 12.23 13.85
C GLU A 331 9.22 11.65 13.12
N LEU A 332 9.12 10.32 13.06
CA LEU A 332 8.01 9.62 12.41
C LEU A 332 6.67 9.91 13.08
N ARG A 333 6.63 10.00 14.42
CA ARG A 333 5.42 10.40 15.16
C ARG A 333 4.96 11.82 14.84
N LYS A 334 5.88 12.70 14.43
CA LYS A 334 5.61 14.11 14.13
C LYS A 334 5.22 14.33 12.68
N TYR A 335 5.84 13.62 11.74
CA TYR A 335 5.73 13.90 10.30
C TYR A 335 5.21 12.73 9.46
N ASN A 336 4.94 11.56 10.04
CA ASN A 336 4.52 10.30 9.38
C ASN A 336 5.54 9.69 8.39
N GLU A 337 6.54 10.45 7.95
CA GLU A 337 7.66 9.99 7.12
C GLU A 337 9.00 10.52 7.64
N ALA A 338 10.08 9.77 7.38
CA ALA A 338 11.44 10.19 7.63
C ALA A 338 12.40 9.54 6.61
N TYR A 339 13.58 10.14 6.45
CA TYR A 339 14.64 9.62 5.60
C TYR A 339 15.91 9.46 6.42
N VAL A 340 16.49 8.27 6.45
CA VAL A 340 17.66 7.91 7.26
C VAL A 340 18.85 7.67 6.36
N PHE A 341 19.90 8.45 6.56
CA PHE A 341 21.20 8.25 5.93
C PHE A 341 22.07 7.37 6.80
N HIS A 342 22.61 6.30 6.24
CA HIS A 342 23.56 5.43 6.90
C HIS A 342 24.72 5.10 5.97
N GLY A 343 25.96 5.29 6.41
CA GLY A 343 27.13 5.00 5.56
C GLY A 343 28.45 5.50 6.11
N ASN A 344 29.50 5.37 5.31
CA ASN A 344 30.86 5.72 5.71
C ASN A 344 31.33 7.00 5.00
N ILE A 345 31.89 7.92 5.78
CA ILE A 345 32.59 9.10 5.26
C ILE A 345 34.08 9.03 5.57
N LYS A 346 34.90 9.43 4.59
CA LYS A 346 36.35 9.59 4.75
C LYS A 346 36.65 10.93 5.41
N THR A 347 37.26 10.89 6.60
CA THR A 347 37.75 12.09 7.29
C THR A 347 39.28 12.09 7.35
N LYS A 348 39.89 13.21 7.75
CA LYS A 348 41.34 13.28 8.00
C LYS A 348 41.82 12.25 9.04
N ASN A 349 40.94 11.82 9.94
CA ASN A 349 41.25 10.90 11.04
C ASN A 349 40.84 9.45 10.73
N GLY A 350 40.47 9.14 9.48
CA GLY A 350 40.01 7.82 9.05
C GLY A 350 38.53 7.79 8.65
N ASN A 351 38.01 6.58 8.40
CA ASN A 351 36.61 6.36 8.08
C ASN A 351 35.74 6.47 9.32
N VAL A 352 34.61 7.17 9.18
CA VAL A 352 33.61 7.31 10.25
C VAL A 352 32.27 6.87 9.71
N GLN A 353 31.62 5.96 10.43
CA GLN A 353 30.25 5.54 10.14
C GLN A 353 29.26 6.55 10.70
N ILE A 354 28.32 6.96 9.86
CA ILE A 354 27.29 7.95 10.13
C ILE A 354 25.93 7.28 10.07
N THR A 355 25.05 7.63 11.01
CA THR A 355 23.62 7.32 10.93
C THR A 355 22.85 8.56 11.39
N ALA A 356 21.99 9.11 10.54
CA ALA A 356 21.24 10.33 10.86
C ALA A 356 19.99 10.47 10.00
N THR A 357 18.96 11.15 10.53
CA THR A 357 17.79 11.52 9.72
C THR A 357 18.04 12.78 8.91
N HIS A 358 17.39 12.95 7.76
CA HIS A 358 17.53 14.17 6.94
C HIS A 358 17.20 15.45 7.72
N ARG A 359 16.19 15.43 8.61
CA ARG A 359 15.81 16.61 9.42
C ARG A 359 16.84 16.94 10.49
N GLN A 360 17.45 15.93 11.12
CA GLN A 360 18.62 16.17 11.97
C GLN A 360 19.76 16.84 11.18
N LEU A 361 19.99 16.42 9.93
CA LEU A 361 21.01 17.04 9.09
C LEU A 361 20.67 18.48 8.69
N LEU A 362 19.40 18.80 8.48
CA LEU A 362 18.92 20.17 8.22
C LEU A 362 19.09 21.07 9.44
N GLU A 363 18.70 20.60 10.63
CA GLU A 363 18.86 21.35 11.88
C GLU A 363 20.32 21.70 12.15
N LEU A 364 21.25 20.79 11.81
CA LEU A 364 22.69 21.01 11.92
C LEU A 364 23.28 21.81 10.74
N LYS A 365 22.50 22.07 9.69
CA LYS A 365 22.96 22.67 8.42
C LYS A 365 24.13 21.88 7.82
N GLN A 366 24.00 20.56 7.77
CA GLN A 366 25.01 19.61 7.27
C GLN A 366 24.50 18.69 6.15
N LEU A 367 23.24 18.84 5.71
CA LEU A 367 22.64 17.96 4.70
C LEU A 367 23.46 17.92 3.40
N ASN A 368 23.71 19.08 2.79
CA ASN A 368 24.45 19.14 1.52
C ASN A 368 25.88 18.56 1.59
N ALA A 369 26.64 18.91 2.63
CA ALA A 369 27.99 18.43 2.84
C ALA A 369 28.02 16.91 3.03
N LEU A 370 27.11 16.36 3.83
CA LEU A 370 27.05 14.92 4.10
C LEU A 370 26.58 14.13 2.89
N VAL A 371 25.52 14.57 2.21
CA VAL A 371 25.05 13.91 0.98
C VAL A 371 26.17 13.91 -0.07
N TYR A 372 26.88 15.03 -0.24
CA TYR A 372 28.03 15.10 -1.16
C TYR A 372 29.15 14.12 -0.78
N LEU A 373 29.51 14.02 0.51
CA LEU A 373 30.56 13.11 0.98
C LEU A 373 30.16 11.64 0.85
N LEU A 374 28.92 11.29 1.15
CA LEU A 374 28.35 9.95 1.01
C LEU A 374 28.25 9.55 -0.48
N ALA A 375 27.75 10.43 -1.32
CA ALA A 375 27.71 10.22 -2.78
C ALA A 375 29.11 10.07 -3.40
N LYS A 376 30.14 10.68 -2.79
CA LYS A 376 31.54 10.51 -3.20
C LYS A 376 32.18 9.21 -2.69
N SER A 377 31.74 8.68 -1.55
CA SER A 377 32.26 7.41 -1.02
C SER A 377 31.61 6.19 -1.66
N GLU A 378 30.42 6.34 -2.25
CA GLU A 378 29.60 5.27 -2.82
C GLU A 378 29.24 4.16 -1.80
N ASP A 379 29.45 4.44 -0.51
CA ASP A 379 29.24 3.49 0.59
C ASP A 379 28.23 4.06 1.58
N PHE A 380 26.98 4.13 1.14
CA PHE A 380 25.85 4.57 1.96
C PHE A 380 24.53 3.99 1.47
N ILE A 381 23.52 4.12 2.32
CA ILE A 381 22.11 3.94 2.01
C ILE A 381 21.33 5.16 2.51
N CYS A 382 20.27 5.53 1.80
CA CYS A 382 19.21 6.39 2.30
C CYS A 382 17.89 5.59 2.33
N THR A 383 17.34 5.43 3.52
CA THR A 383 16.12 4.66 3.75
C THR A 383 14.95 5.61 3.98
N HIS A 384 13.91 5.52 3.15
CA HIS A 384 12.60 6.13 3.40
C HIS A 384 11.84 5.25 4.40
N CYS A 385 11.43 5.86 5.51
CA CYS A 385 10.74 5.24 6.62
C CYS A 385 9.33 5.80 6.77
N ARG A 386 8.32 4.93 6.97
CA ARG A 386 6.96 5.29 7.35
C ARG A 386 6.47 4.41 8.50
N LEU A 387 5.78 5.00 9.47
CA LEU A 387 5.35 4.32 10.70
C LEU A 387 3.83 4.27 10.77
N ASP A 388 3.29 3.08 11.06
CA ASP A 388 1.87 2.93 11.37
C ASP A 388 1.67 2.17 12.69
N SER A 389 0.59 2.52 13.40
CA SER A 389 0.22 1.91 14.67
C SER A 389 -0.67 0.69 14.46
N VAL A 390 -0.34 -0.40 15.14
CA VAL A 390 -1.11 -1.65 15.08
C VAL A 390 -2.16 -1.65 16.18
N THR A 391 -3.43 -1.73 15.79
CA THR A 391 -4.53 -1.73 16.75
C THR A 391 -4.61 -3.07 17.50
N ARG A 392 -5.28 -3.07 18.66
CA ARG A 392 -5.57 -4.31 19.39
C ARG A 392 -6.45 -5.24 18.56
N GLU A 393 -7.38 -4.67 17.79
CA GLU A 393 -8.31 -5.41 16.95
C GLU A 393 -7.57 -6.16 15.84
N ASP A 394 -6.64 -5.51 15.13
CA ASP A 394 -5.86 -6.15 14.06
C ASP A 394 -5.03 -7.32 14.59
N LYS A 395 -4.43 -7.17 15.78
CA LYS A 395 -3.71 -8.29 16.43
C LYS A 395 -4.65 -9.45 16.75
N GLN A 396 -5.84 -9.17 17.29
CA GLN A 396 -6.82 -10.20 17.63
C GLN A 396 -7.29 -10.94 16.37
N LYS A 397 -7.55 -10.22 15.27
CA LYS A 397 -7.88 -10.81 13.97
C LYS A 397 -6.75 -11.68 13.44
N ALA A 398 -5.52 -11.17 13.41
CA ALA A 398 -4.35 -11.93 12.93
C ALA A 398 -4.11 -13.23 13.73
N PHE A 399 -4.27 -13.21 15.06
CA PHE A 399 -4.22 -14.43 15.88
C PHE A 399 -5.38 -15.39 15.55
N ALA A 400 -6.60 -14.86 15.37
CA ALA A 400 -7.78 -15.67 15.08
C ALA A 400 -7.70 -16.36 13.70
N ILE A 401 -7.32 -15.64 12.65
CA ILE A 401 -7.23 -16.15 11.25
C ILE A 401 -6.32 -17.38 11.13
N HIS A 402 -5.27 -17.43 11.95
CA HIS A 402 -4.31 -18.53 11.92
C HIS A 402 -4.44 -19.53 13.07
N ASP A 403 -5.44 -19.34 13.95
CA ASP A 403 -5.64 -20.14 15.15
C ASP A 403 -4.36 -20.26 15.99
N ILE A 404 -3.68 -19.12 16.18
CA ILE A 404 -2.45 -19.02 16.96
C ILE A 404 -2.80 -18.47 18.35
N ALA A 405 -2.34 -19.13 19.41
CA ALA A 405 -2.54 -18.63 20.77
C ALA A 405 -1.48 -17.58 21.12
N SER A 406 -1.91 -16.37 21.49
CA SER A 406 -1.01 -15.25 21.84
C SER A 406 -0.02 -15.57 22.97
N LYS A 407 -0.43 -16.41 23.91
CA LYS A 407 0.41 -16.89 25.03
C LYS A 407 1.64 -17.69 24.56
N ASP A 408 1.58 -18.32 23.39
CA ASP A 408 2.69 -19.11 22.85
C ASP A 408 3.67 -18.24 22.04
N PHE A 409 3.31 -16.96 21.81
CA PHE A 409 4.04 -16.00 20.98
C PHE A 409 4.08 -14.61 21.62
N GLU A 410 4.68 -14.50 22.81
CA GLU A 410 4.73 -13.25 23.59
C GLU A 410 5.29 -12.05 22.80
N GLN A 411 6.35 -12.27 22.01
CA GLN A 411 6.95 -11.23 21.17
C GLN A 411 5.95 -10.67 20.14
N LEU A 412 5.07 -11.51 19.60
CA LEU A 412 4.04 -11.09 18.64
C LEU A 412 2.91 -10.32 19.32
N ALA A 413 2.55 -10.71 20.55
CA ALA A 413 1.57 -10.00 21.35
C ALA A 413 2.02 -8.57 21.70
N GLN A 414 3.33 -8.37 21.87
CA GLN A 414 3.97 -7.08 22.15
C GLN A 414 4.09 -6.15 20.94
N VAL A 415 3.84 -6.64 19.71
CA VAL A 415 3.81 -5.78 18.52
C VAL A 415 2.86 -4.62 18.75
N SER A 416 3.33 -3.42 18.44
CA SER A 416 2.57 -2.17 18.62
C SER A 416 2.54 -1.30 17.37
N HIS A 417 3.56 -1.42 16.51
CA HIS A 417 3.70 -0.63 15.29
C HIS A 417 4.36 -1.48 14.20
N VAL A 418 4.16 -1.06 12.94
CA VAL A 418 4.95 -1.53 11.79
C VAL A 418 5.67 -0.33 11.20
N LEU A 419 6.99 -0.44 11.10
CA LEU A 419 7.85 0.50 10.39
C LEU A 419 8.14 -0.06 9.01
N TYR A 420 7.78 0.66 7.96
CA TYR A 420 8.12 0.29 6.59
C TYR A 420 9.33 1.08 6.13
N CYS A 421 10.26 0.37 5.51
CA CYS A 421 11.52 0.92 5.05
C CYS A 421 11.69 0.63 3.55
N LYS A 422 12.12 1.63 2.78
CA LYS A 422 12.43 1.48 1.34
C LYS A 422 13.73 2.20 1.03
N ASP A 423 14.64 1.54 0.33
CA ASP A 423 15.87 2.12 -0.18
C ASP A 423 15.55 3.12 -1.30
N VAL A 424 16.04 4.35 -1.13
CA VAL A 424 15.89 5.45 -2.10
C VAL A 424 17.24 6.04 -2.50
N SER A 425 18.33 5.30 -2.26
CA SER A 425 19.71 5.75 -2.49
C SER A 425 19.99 6.11 -3.95
N ALA A 426 19.30 5.47 -4.90
CA ALA A 426 19.44 5.72 -6.33
C ALA A 426 19.22 7.20 -6.72
N TYR A 427 18.37 7.92 -5.98
CA TYR A 427 18.12 9.35 -6.20
C TYR A 427 19.23 10.27 -5.70
N LEU A 428 20.18 9.75 -4.93
CA LEU A 428 21.19 10.51 -4.19
C LEU A 428 22.62 10.24 -4.68
N THR A 429 22.91 9.04 -5.18
CA THR A 429 24.26 8.61 -5.63
C THR A 429 24.86 9.54 -6.68
N ASN A 430 24.02 10.13 -7.53
CA ASN A 430 24.45 11.03 -8.60
C ASN A 430 24.40 12.53 -8.24
N LEU A 431 24.17 12.89 -6.98
CA LEU A 431 24.13 14.29 -6.56
C LEU A 431 25.53 14.89 -6.32
N THR A 432 25.63 16.19 -6.55
CA THR A 432 26.79 17.04 -6.28
C THR A 432 26.34 18.42 -5.80
N LEU A 433 27.28 19.25 -5.37
CA LEU A 433 27.01 20.61 -4.94
C LEU A 433 26.94 21.56 -6.14
N SER A 434 25.95 22.46 -6.15
CA SER A 434 25.88 23.55 -7.14
C SER A 434 26.77 24.75 -6.82
N ALA A 435 27.20 24.89 -5.56
CA ALA A 435 28.11 25.93 -5.08
C ALA A 435 29.08 25.37 -4.03
N LYS A 436 30.15 26.11 -3.71
CA LYS A 436 31.06 25.72 -2.62
C LYS A 436 30.27 25.65 -1.30
N CYS A 437 30.49 24.58 -0.55
CA CYS A 437 29.87 24.34 0.76
C CYS A 437 30.94 24.36 1.85
N ASP A 438 30.61 24.95 3.01
CA ASP A 438 31.47 24.96 4.19
C ASP A 438 31.38 23.63 4.95
N PHE A 439 32.48 22.87 4.94
CA PHE A 439 32.59 21.62 5.67
C PHE A 439 32.81 21.88 7.17
N LYS A 440 31.72 21.97 7.92
CA LYS A 440 31.76 22.03 9.39
C LYS A 440 32.28 20.71 9.99
N PRO A 441 32.89 20.74 11.20
CA PRO A 441 33.21 19.52 11.93
C PRO A 441 31.97 18.63 12.10
N LEU A 442 32.14 17.33 11.88
CA LEU A 442 31.08 16.36 12.05
C LEU A 442 30.64 16.32 13.52
N SER A 443 29.33 16.50 13.77
CA SER A 443 28.77 16.39 15.12
C SER A 443 28.95 14.97 15.68
N LYS A 444 29.28 14.86 16.97
CA LYS A 444 29.36 13.56 17.66
C LYS A 444 28.02 12.82 17.67
N THR A 445 26.91 13.55 17.62
CA THR A 445 25.55 12.99 17.61
C THR A 445 25.20 12.24 16.33
N LEU A 446 25.98 12.44 15.25
CA LEU A 446 25.76 11.78 13.95
C LEU A 446 26.58 10.48 13.79
N LYS A 447 27.52 10.23 14.71
CA LYS A 447 28.35 9.02 14.66
C LYS A 447 27.54 7.85 15.20
N ALA A 448 27.61 6.71 14.50
CA ALA A 448 27.02 5.48 15.01
C ALA A 448 27.61 5.15 16.40
N SER A 449 26.74 4.88 17.36
CA SER A 449 27.13 4.60 18.75
C SER A 449 27.70 3.19 18.94
N GLY A 450 27.37 2.28 18.02
CA GLY A 450 27.67 0.85 18.11
C GLY A 450 26.80 0.10 19.13
N ASN A 451 25.94 0.80 19.87
CA ASN A 451 24.95 0.17 20.74
C ASN A 451 23.72 -0.17 19.90
N ASN A 452 23.59 -1.46 19.56
CA ASN A 452 22.66 -1.91 18.54
C ASN A 452 21.49 -2.71 19.14
N TRP A 453 20.31 -2.54 18.57
CA TRP A 453 19.17 -3.44 18.72
C TRP A 453 19.44 -4.74 17.94
N ARG A 454 18.85 -5.84 18.41
CA ARG A 454 18.76 -7.07 17.64
C ARG A 454 17.44 -7.04 16.87
N ILE A 455 17.51 -7.31 15.57
CA ILE A 455 16.34 -7.46 14.71
C ILE A 455 16.36 -8.91 14.21
N ASP A 456 15.38 -9.70 14.64
CA ASP A 456 15.18 -11.04 14.08
C ASP A 456 14.56 -10.92 12.68
N TYR A 457 14.75 -11.91 11.82
CA TYR A 457 14.18 -11.90 10.48
C TYR A 457 13.39 -13.17 10.21
N VAL A 458 12.28 -12.99 9.50
CA VAL A 458 11.40 -14.05 9.01
C VAL A 458 11.31 -13.88 7.52
N MET A 459 11.46 -14.97 6.78
CA MET A 459 11.54 -14.95 5.33
C MET A 459 10.51 -15.94 4.73
N GLU A 460 10.13 -15.70 3.49
CA GLU A 460 9.34 -16.65 2.70
C GLU A 460 10.08 -17.99 2.54
N GLU A 461 9.33 -19.08 2.36
CA GLU A 461 9.90 -20.44 2.28
C GLU A 461 10.96 -20.57 1.17
N ASP A 462 10.77 -19.89 0.04
CA ASP A 462 11.70 -19.92 -1.10
C ASP A 462 13.06 -19.24 -0.80
N LEU A 463 13.13 -18.40 0.23
CA LEU A 463 14.37 -17.78 0.71
C LEU A 463 15.11 -18.68 1.73
N ASP A 464 14.43 -19.65 2.33
CA ASP A 464 15.06 -20.56 3.29
C ASP A 464 15.83 -21.67 2.58
N ARG A 465 17.16 -21.53 2.59
CA ARG A 465 18.09 -22.49 1.96
C ARG A 465 18.29 -23.79 2.75
N ARG A 466 17.60 -23.98 3.89
CA ARG A 466 17.79 -25.16 4.75
C ARG A 466 17.03 -26.36 4.19
N SER A 467 17.70 -27.51 4.14
CA SER A 467 17.13 -28.78 3.67
C SER A 467 16.60 -29.67 4.80
N GLU A 468 16.83 -29.33 6.07
CA GLU A 468 16.53 -30.17 7.23
C GLU A 468 15.73 -29.42 8.31
N THR A 469 14.79 -30.12 8.94
CA THR A 469 14.04 -29.63 10.10
C THR A 469 14.97 -29.39 11.28
N ARG A 470 14.78 -28.25 11.97
CA ARG A 470 15.50 -27.88 13.18
C ARG A 470 14.55 -27.67 14.33
N TYR A 471 14.99 -28.05 15.52
CA TYR A 471 14.24 -27.90 16.75
C TYR A 471 14.94 -26.94 17.69
N VAL A 472 14.19 -26.02 18.28
CA VAL A 472 14.68 -25.18 19.37
C VAL A 472 14.92 -26.07 20.58
N ILE A 473 16.17 -26.13 21.02
CA ILE A 473 16.60 -26.92 22.17
C ILE A 473 17.39 -26.00 23.06
N ASP A 474 17.15 -26.07 24.37
CA ASP A 474 17.95 -25.37 25.37
C ASP A 474 18.50 -26.41 26.35
N LYS A 475 19.71 -26.91 26.03
CA LYS A 475 20.37 -27.98 26.77
C LYS A 475 21.86 -27.69 26.93
N PRO A 476 22.45 -28.03 28.09
CA PRO A 476 23.88 -27.88 28.31
C PRO A 476 24.66 -28.79 27.36
N ALA A 477 25.76 -28.26 26.83
CA ALA A 477 26.70 -28.97 25.96
C ALA A 477 28.13 -28.68 26.41
N SER A 478 29.06 -29.56 26.05
CA SER A 478 30.48 -29.33 26.26
C SER A 478 31.26 -29.54 24.97
N ILE A 479 32.17 -28.61 24.69
CA ILE A 479 33.07 -28.65 23.54
C ILE A 479 34.45 -29.07 24.04
N LYS A 480 34.99 -30.17 23.53
CA LYS A 480 36.35 -30.61 23.89
C LYS A 480 37.39 -29.76 23.14
N VAL A 481 38.16 -28.95 23.88
CA VAL A 481 39.19 -28.04 23.33
C VAL A 481 40.62 -28.54 23.57
N GLY A 482 40.80 -29.59 24.39
CA GLY A 482 42.09 -30.25 24.63
C GLY A 482 41.94 -31.66 25.20
N LEU A 483 43.05 -32.28 25.66
CA LEU A 483 43.03 -33.63 26.25
C LEU A 483 42.19 -33.71 27.53
N LEU A 484 42.25 -32.67 28.37
CA LEU A 484 41.57 -32.57 29.68
C LEU A 484 40.71 -31.30 29.83
N THR A 485 40.63 -30.45 28.81
CA THR A 485 39.92 -29.18 28.86
C THR A 485 38.67 -29.20 27.98
N SER A 486 37.56 -28.71 28.55
CA SER A 486 36.29 -28.52 27.86
C SER A 486 35.80 -27.10 28.04
N LEU A 487 35.17 -26.57 26.99
CA LEU A 487 34.46 -25.31 27.00
C LEU A 487 32.97 -25.58 27.21
N ASP A 488 32.35 -24.87 28.14
CA ASP A 488 30.91 -24.93 28.36
C ASP A 488 30.17 -24.26 27.21
N ALA A 489 29.10 -24.91 26.76
CA ALA A 489 28.25 -24.44 25.68
C ALA A 489 26.78 -24.71 26.03
N ARG A 490 25.87 -24.04 25.32
CA ARG A 490 24.45 -24.39 25.31
C ARG A 490 24.01 -24.65 23.89
N VAL A 491 23.30 -25.77 23.67
CA VAL A 491 22.58 -25.98 22.42
C VAL A 491 21.45 -24.96 22.36
N ALA A 492 21.31 -24.30 21.22
CA ALA A 492 20.23 -23.37 20.90
C ALA A 492 19.27 -23.93 19.83
N ASP A 493 19.81 -24.72 18.89
CA ASP A 493 19.02 -25.53 17.95
C ASP A 493 19.75 -26.82 17.54
N LEU A 494 18.98 -27.80 17.06
CA LEU A 494 19.45 -29.11 16.59
C LEU A 494 18.69 -29.56 15.34
N SER A 495 19.38 -30.11 14.35
CA SER A 495 18.84 -30.98 13.28
C SER A 495 19.53 -32.35 13.30
N ALA A 496 19.12 -33.23 12.38
CA ALA A 496 19.76 -34.53 12.18
C ALA A 496 21.27 -34.40 11.92
N SER A 497 21.70 -33.42 11.11
CA SER A 497 23.11 -33.24 10.76
C SER A 497 23.81 -32.01 11.31
N GLY A 498 23.12 -31.12 12.03
CA GLY A 498 23.68 -29.86 12.48
C GLY A 498 23.20 -29.40 13.84
N MET A 499 23.91 -28.45 14.43
CA MET A 499 23.48 -27.80 15.67
C MET A 499 23.98 -26.36 15.74
N LYS A 500 23.27 -25.53 16.49
CA LYS A 500 23.72 -24.20 16.89
C LYS A 500 24.07 -24.22 18.37
N LEU A 501 25.25 -23.73 18.71
CA LEU A 501 25.69 -23.56 20.08
C LEU A 501 25.88 -22.08 20.40
N THR A 502 25.70 -21.76 21.68
CA THR A 502 26.15 -20.50 22.28
C THR A 502 27.28 -20.81 23.25
N VAL A 503 28.43 -20.16 23.04
CA VAL A 503 29.61 -20.21 23.91
C VAL A 503 29.92 -18.81 24.47
N ALA A 504 30.91 -18.69 25.35
CA ALA A 504 31.39 -17.38 25.79
C ALA A 504 31.92 -16.56 24.59
N PRO A 505 31.64 -15.24 24.51
CA PRO A 505 32.21 -14.37 23.48
C PRO A 505 33.74 -14.47 23.42
N HIS A 506 34.29 -14.37 22.21
CA HIS A 506 35.73 -14.45 21.92
C HIS A 506 36.42 -15.76 22.37
N SER A 507 35.65 -16.84 22.56
CA SER A 507 36.19 -18.19 22.73
C SER A 507 37.02 -18.63 21.53
N ASP A 508 38.17 -19.26 21.79
CA ASP A 508 39.00 -19.84 20.74
C ASP A 508 38.42 -21.20 20.30
N LEU A 509 38.05 -21.30 19.02
CA LEU A 509 37.39 -22.48 18.45
C LEU A 509 38.15 -22.97 17.21
N GLN A 510 38.47 -24.26 17.22
CA GLN A 510 39.08 -24.93 16.07
C GLN A 510 38.05 -25.12 14.93
N LYS A 511 38.55 -25.32 13.70
CA LYS A 511 37.69 -25.59 12.52
C LYS A 511 36.83 -26.84 12.68
N GLU A 512 37.28 -27.80 13.48
CA GLU A 512 36.55 -29.00 13.84
C GLU A 512 36.59 -29.19 15.35
N ILE A 513 35.44 -29.46 15.94
CA ILE A 513 35.29 -29.57 17.39
C ILE A 513 34.53 -30.85 17.75
N ARG A 514 34.77 -31.38 18.96
CA ARG A 514 33.99 -32.51 19.49
C ARG A 514 32.99 -32.01 20.52
N VAL A 515 31.72 -32.31 20.30
CA VAL A 515 30.61 -31.84 21.13
C VAL A 515 29.93 -32.99 21.83
N SER A 516 29.65 -32.81 23.12
CA SER A 516 28.83 -33.73 23.91
C SER A 516 27.59 -33.01 24.43
N VAL A 517 26.43 -33.65 24.29
CA VAL A 517 25.16 -33.19 24.83
C VAL A 517 24.53 -34.38 25.59
N PRO A 518 24.81 -34.52 26.90
CA PRO A 518 24.44 -35.71 27.67
C PRO A 518 22.93 -36.04 27.60
N GLU A 519 22.09 -35.01 27.71
CA GLU A 519 20.63 -35.16 27.71
C GLU A 519 20.07 -35.62 26.35
N LEU A 520 20.81 -35.40 25.26
CA LEU A 520 20.44 -35.83 23.91
C LEU A 520 21.19 -37.10 23.49
N LYS A 521 21.91 -37.74 24.42
CA LYS A 521 22.75 -38.93 24.17
C LYS A 521 23.84 -38.73 23.10
N ILE A 522 24.23 -37.48 22.82
CA ILE A 522 25.33 -37.13 21.91
C ILE A 522 26.63 -37.14 22.72
N LYS A 523 27.60 -38.00 22.37
CA LYS A 523 28.83 -38.18 23.17
C LYS A 523 30.09 -37.99 22.33
N GLY A 524 30.72 -36.82 22.45
CA GLY A 524 32.01 -36.52 21.83
C GLY A 524 32.00 -36.58 20.30
N GLU A 525 30.87 -36.26 19.68
CA GLU A 525 30.69 -36.32 18.23
C GLU A 525 31.40 -35.17 17.54
N LYS A 526 31.98 -35.44 16.37
CA LYS A 526 32.84 -34.50 15.65
C LYS A 526 32.02 -33.64 14.69
N TYR A 527 32.13 -32.33 14.82
CA TYR A 527 31.47 -31.33 13.97
C TYR A 527 32.49 -30.40 13.33
N LYS A 528 32.20 -29.97 12.10
CA LYS A 528 32.85 -28.84 11.44
C LYS A 528 32.17 -27.54 11.86
N VAL A 529 32.96 -26.52 12.19
CA VAL A 529 32.49 -25.16 12.42
C VAL A 529 32.18 -24.52 11.06
N VAL A 530 30.90 -24.30 10.79
CA VAL A 530 30.41 -23.65 9.56
C VAL A 530 30.49 -22.14 9.68
N HIS A 531 30.18 -21.62 10.87
CA HIS A 531 30.20 -20.19 11.16
C HIS A 531 30.45 -19.96 12.64
N TYR A 532 31.29 -18.98 12.97
CA TYR A 532 31.51 -18.52 14.34
C TYR A 532 31.47 -17.00 14.37
N GLN A 533 30.59 -16.44 15.19
CA GLN A 533 30.53 -15.02 15.47
C GLN A 533 31.15 -14.75 16.84
N ALA A 534 32.37 -14.21 16.87
CA ALA A 534 33.14 -14.04 18.09
C ALA A 534 32.46 -13.12 19.12
N GLU A 535 31.85 -12.02 18.65
CA GLU A 535 31.20 -11.02 19.51
C GLU A 535 29.99 -11.58 20.27
N THR A 536 29.23 -12.47 19.65
CA THR A 536 27.99 -13.02 20.22
C THR A 536 28.19 -14.42 20.81
N GLY A 537 29.33 -15.07 20.52
CA GLY A 537 29.58 -16.45 20.91
C GLY A 537 28.74 -17.48 20.15
N VAL A 538 28.11 -17.11 19.04
CA VAL A 538 27.26 -18.02 18.25
C VAL A 538 28.10 -18.90 17.34
N VAL A 539 27.95 -20.22 17.48
CA VAL A 539 28.64 -21.23 16.68
C VAL A 539 27.63 -22.07 15.92
N ARG A 540 27.82 -22.24 14.61
CA ARG A 540 27.01 -23.14 13.77
C ARG A 540 27.84 -24.31 13.32
N LEU A 541 27.32 -25.50 13.55
CA LEU A 541 28.02 -26.77 13.39
C LEU A 541 27.33 -27.67 12.37
N CYS A 542 28.13 -28.45 11.64
CA CYS A 542 27.69 -29.51 10.73
C CYS A 542 28.47 -30.78 11.04
N LEU A 543 27.81 -31.93 11.12
CA LEU A 543 28.46 -33.22 11.33
C LEU A 543 29.48 -33.50 10.22
N VAL A 544 30.65 -33.99 10.60
CA VAL A 544 31.67 -34.43 9.63
C VAL A 544 31.17 -35.72 8.94
N GLU A 545 31.27 -35.78 7.61
CA GLU A 545 30.82 -36.93 6.82
C GLU A 545 31.71 -38.15 7.05
N ASP A 546 31.17 -39.13 7.77
CA ASP A 546 31.69 -40.49 7.93
C ASP A 546 30.49 -41.39 8.30
N THR A 547 30.69 -42.71 8.37
CA THR A 547 29.66 -43.71 8.79
C THR A 547 28.95 -43.37 10.11
N ARG A 548 29.52 -42.48 10.94
CA ARG A 548 28.91 -41.97 12.19
C ARG A 548 27.82 -40.91 11.97
N LYS A 549 27.82 -40.18 10.85
CA LYS A 549 26.78 -39.19 10.51
C LYS A 549 25.40 -39.85 10.46
N ALA A 550 25.31 -41.03 9.85
CA ALA A 550 24.07 -41.81 9.77
C ALA A 550 23.55 -42.21 11.16
N LYS A 551 24.42 -42.61 12.09
CA LYS A 551 24.06 -43.00 13.46
C LYS A 551 23.57 -41.83 14.31
N VAL A 552 24.25 -40.68 14.25
CA VAL A 552 23.82 -39.49 15.00
C VAL A 552 22.51 -38.96 14.44
N SER A 553 22.38 -38.91 13.10
CA SER A 553 21.15 -38.51 12.42
C SER A 553 19.97 -39.41 12.83
N SER A 554 20.13 -40.72 12.74
CA SER A 554 19.07 -41.68 13.12
C SER A 554 18.69 -41.58 14.60
N ASN A 555 19.64 -41.27 15.48
CA ASN A 555 19.35 -41.07 16.90
C ASN A 555 18.51 -39.82 17.15
N VAL A 556 18.78 -38.72 16.42
CA VAL A 556 17.97 -37.51 16.49
C VAL A 556 16.57 -37.78 15.95
N ASP A 557 16.46 -38.48 14.82
CA ASP A 557 15.15 -38.84 14.23
C ASP A 557 14.33 -39.71 15.18
N HIS A 558 14.94 -40.75 15.76
CA HIS A 558 14.28 -41.61 16.74
C HIS A 558 13.80 -40.83 17.99
N MET A 559 14.62 -39.91 18.49
CA MET A 559 14.27 -39.05 19.62
C MET A 559 13.06 -38.15 19.30
N VAL A 560 12.98 -37.66 18.06
CA VAL A 560 11.85 -36.86 17.57
C VAL A 560 10.58 -37.71 17.49
N GLU A 561 10.67 -38.92 16.93
CA GLU A 561 9.54 -39.85 16.80
C GLU A 561 8.99 -40.26 18.17
N GLU A 562 9.86 -40.66 19.11
CA GLU A 562 9.49 -41.06 20.47
C GLU A 562 8.78 -39.94 21.25
N ASN A 563 9.12 -38.68 21.00
CA ASN A 563 8.55 -37.54 21.71
C ASN A 563 7.98 -36.47 20.77
N THR A 564 7.15 -36.92 19.83
CA THR A 564 6.56 -36.08 18.79
C THR A 564 5.91 -34.81 19.36
N ALA A 565 5.17 -34.89 20.47
CA ALA A 565 4.52 -33.74 21.08
C ALA A 565 5.51 -32.65 21.56
N TYR A 566 6.64 -33.05 22.14
CA TYR A 566 7.69 -32.14 22.60
C TYR A 566 8.39 -31.43 21.44
N PHE A 567 8.73 -32.16 20.38
CA PHE A 567 9.46 -31.60 19.23
C PHE A 567 8.54 -30.80 18.29
N LYS A 568 7.27 -31.19 18.13
CA LYS A 568 6.31 -30.50 17.25
C LYS A 568 6.03 -29.05 17.65
N VAL A 569 6.16 -28.69 18.93
CA VAL A 569 6.03 -27.29 19.40
C VAL A 569 7.35 -26.52 19.35
N ARG A 570 8.48 -27.21 19.14
CA ARG A 570 9.83 -26.65 19.05
C ARG A 570 10.38 -26.62 17.62
N ASP A 571 9.65 -27.18 16.67
CA ASP A 571 9.97 -27.13 15.24
C ASP A 571 10.06 -25.68 14.77
N ILE A 572 11.27 -25.26 14.40
CA ILE A 572 11.58 -23.91 13.96
C ILE A 572 10.78 -23.56 12.70
N ALA A 573 10.61 -24.48 11.75
CA ALA A 573 9.87 -24.22 10.53
C ALA A 573 8.37 -24.00 10.84
N ARG A 574 7.83 -24.73 11.81
CA ARG A 574 6.44 -24.52 12.27
C ARG A 574 6.27 -23.19 13.00
N ILE A 575 7.20 -22.83 13.89
CA ILE A 575 7.21 -21.55 14.60
C ILE A 575 7.32 -20.41 13.59
N GLN A 576 8.29 -20.48 12.67
CA GLN A 576 8.51 -19.47 11.63
C GLN A 576 7.30 -19.33 10.71
N ARG A 577 6.66 -20.42 10.27
CA ARG A 577 5.42 -20.32 9.47
C ARG A 577 4.29 -19.66 10.22
N SER A 578 4.15 -19.92 11.52
CA SER A 578 3.11 -19.30 12.36
C SER A 578 3.39 -17.81 12.55
N THR A 579 4.64 -17.46 12.86
CA THR A 579 5.10 -16.07 12.94
C THR A 579 4.92 -15.34 11.63
N HIS A 580 5.39 -15.91 10.51
CA HIS A 580 5.27 -15.37 9.16
C HIS A 580 3.82 -15.01 8.83
N ARG A 581 2.90 -15.97 9.03
CA ARG A 581 1.47 -15.74 8.78
C ARG A 581 0.92 -14.57 9.59
N TYR A 582 1.19 -14.54 10.89
CA TYR A 582 0.73 -13.45 11.76
C TYR A 582 1.29 -12.08 11.33
N ILE A 583 2.60 -11.98 11.09
CA ILE A 583 3.21 -10.70 10.73
C ILE A 583 2.83 -10.27 9.30
N TRP A 584 2.58 -11.21 8.39
CA TRP A 584 2.07 -10.92 7.05
C TRP A 584 0.68 -10.28 7.10
N GLU A 585 -0.23 -10.82 7.92
CA GLU A 585 -1.56 -10.25 8.13
C GLU A 585 -1.48 -8.79 8.63
N LEU A 586 -0.54 -8.49 9.53
CA LEU A 586 -0.32 -7.11 9.98
C LEU A 586 0.30 -6.25 8.88
N ALA A 587 1.32 -6.75 8.17
CA ALA A 587 1.98 -6.01 7.11
C ALA A 587 1.02 -5.64 5.97
N VAL A 588 0.09 -6.51 5.62
CA VAL A 588 -0.80 -6.23 4.49
C VAL A 588 -1.86 -5.19 4.83
N ARG A 589 -2.38 -5.18 6.07
CA ARG A 589 -3.37 -4.19 6.55
C ARG A 589 -2.79 -2.78 6.67
N HIS A 590 -1.51 -2.70 7.01
CA HIS A 590 -0.80 -1.45 7.27
C HIS A 590 0.12 -1.01 6.12
N MET A 591 -0.10 -1.50 4.90
CA MET A 591 0.73 -1.15 3.74
C MET A 591 0.80 0.37 3.57
N PRO A 592 2.01 0.98 3.53
CA PRO A 592 2.17 2.43 3.68
C PRO A 592 2.02 3.19 2.35
N SER A 593 1.95 2.47 1.22
CA SER A 593 2.03 3.03 -0.13
C SER A 593 0.73 2.81 -0.87
N LEU A 594 0.39 3.74 -1.76
CA LEU A 594 -0.59 3.46 -2.81
C LEU A 594 -0.03 2.42 -3.78
N SER A 595 -0.82 1.39 -4.06
CA SER A 595 -0.45 0.26 -4.92
C SER A 595 -1.49 0.05 -6.02
N VAL A 596 -1.06 -0.08 -7.26
CA VAL A 596 -1.92 -0.35 -8.42
C VAL A 596 -1.66 -1.78 -8.89
N LEU A 597 -2.68 -2.63 -8.80
CA LEU A 597 -2.62 -3.99 -9.29
C LEU A 597 -2.92 -4.01 -10.79
N CYS A 598 -2.03 -4.64 -11.56
CA CYS A 598 -2.10 -4.63 -13.01
C CYS A 598 -2.34 -6.03 -13.60
N VAL A 599 -3.18 -6.11 -14.62
CA VAL A 599 -3.53 -7.35 -15.33
C VAL A 599 -2.99 -7.36 -16.76
N MET A 600 -3.06 -8.53 -17.38
CA MET A 600 -2.78 -8.66 -18.81
C MET A 600 -3.95 -8.11 -19.63
N ASN A 601 -3.67 -7.15 -20.51
CA ASN A 601 -4.62 -6.61 -21.48
C ASN A 601 -3.86 -6.12 -22.73
N ARG A 602 -4.53 -6.13 -23.89
CA ARG A 602 -4.01 -5.58 -25.15
C ARG A 602 -3.83 -4.07 -25.07
N PHE A 603 -4.71 -3.36 -24.37
CA PHE A 603 -4.64 -1.90 -24.24
C PHE A 603 -3.93 -1.54 -22.94
N THR A 604 -2.91 -0.68 -23.02
CA THR A 604 -2.05 -0.29 -21.89
C THR A 604 -2.83 0.24 -20.69
N LEU A 605 -3.82 1.10 -20.91
CA LEU A 605 -4.58 1.73 -19.83
C LEU A 605 -5.53 0.75 -19.13
N ASP A 606 -6.13 -0.16 -19.91
CA ASP A 606 -7.02 -1.22 -19.40
C ASP A 606 -6.27 -2.31 -18.63
N ARG A 607 -4.94 -2.19 -18.48
CA ARG A 607 -4.14 -3.04 -17.59
C ARG A 607 -4.21 -2.58 -16.14
N LEU A 608 -4.52 -1.31 -15.86
CA LEU A 608 -4.68 -0.80 -14.50
C LEU A 608 -6.01 -1.30 -13.94
N LYS A 609 -5.98 -2.32 -13.08
CA LYS A 609 -7.19 -3.00 -12.63
C LYS A 609 -7.81 -2.32 -11.41
N THR A 610 -7.04 -2.24 -10.32
CA THR A 610 -7.53 -1.80 -9.01
C THR A 610 -6.42 -1.08 -8.27
N VAL A 611 -6.76 -0.03 -7.54
CA VAL A 611 -5.85 0.69 -6.64
C VAL A 611 -6.13 0.30 -5.21
N TYR A 612 -5.11 0.07 -4.42
CA TYR A 612 -5.20 -0.08 -2.97
C TYR A 612 -4.46 1.07 -2.30
N GLN A 613 -5.09 1.68 -1.30
CA GLN A 613 -4.52 2.80 -0.56
C GLN A 613 -5.01 2.77 0.89
N SER A 614 -4.12 3.09 1.82
CA SER A 614 -4.51 3.40 3.21
C SER A 614 -5.14 4.79 3.30
N ASP A 615 -6.17 4.95 4.13
CA ASP A 615 -6.82 6.26 4.32
C ASP A 615 -5.86 7.34 4.88
N ALA A 616 -4.75 6.92 5.50
CA ALA A 616 -3.71 7.82 6.02
C ALA A 616 -2.58 8.12 5.01
N SER A 617 -2.62 7.59 3.78
CA SER A 617 -1.56 7.77 2.79
C SER A 617 -1.70 9.09 2.00
N ASP A 618 -0.62 9.88 2.01
CA ASP A 618 -0.48 11.13 1.23
C ASP A 618 0.12 10.91 -0.17
N ASP A 619 0.15 9.68 -0.67
CA ASP A 619 0.81 9.35 -1.95
C ASP A 619 0.10 9.93 -3.18
N LEU A 620 -1.19 10.24 -3.05
CA LEU A 620 -1.95 10.88 -4.11
C LEU A 620 -1.66 12.36 -4.26
N TYR A 621 -1.05 13.02 -3.27
CA TYR A 621 -0.82 14.47 -3.31
C TYR A 621 -0.08 14.88 -4.59
N PRO A 622 -0.55 15.91 -5.34
CA PRO A 622 -1.60 16.89 -5.00
C PRO A 622 -2.99 16.55 -5.53
N PHE A 623 -3.21 15.31 -5.96
CA PHE A 623 -4.51 14.78 -6.36
C PHE A 623 -5.25 14.19 -5.14
N SER A 624 -6.55 13.96 -5.31
CA SER A 624 -7.39 13.41 -4.26
C SER A 624 -8.34 12.35 -4.82
N ARG A 625 -8.62 11.33 -4.01
CA ARG A 625 -9.68 10.35 -4.28
C ARG A 625 -11.04 11.05 -4.35
N THR A 626 -11.86 10.68 -5.33
CA THR A 626 -13.26 11.11 -5.40
C THR A 626 -14.14 9.86 -5.29
N GLN A 627 -14.85 9.70 -4.17
CA GLN A 627 -15.58 8.45 -3.84
C GLN A 627 -14.62 7.25 -3.84
N ASN A 628 -14.85 6.26 -4.73
CA ASN A 628 -14.01 5.08 -4.91
C ASN A 628 -13.17 5.15 -6.20
N ILE A 629 -13.04 6.34 -6.79
CA ILE A 629 -12.29 6.55 -8.03
C ILE A 629 -11.02 7.34 -7.70
N ILE A 630 -9.89 6.78 -8.12
CA ILE A 630 -8.59 7.42 -8.00
C ILE A 630 -8.13 7.91 -9.39
N PRO A 631 -7.90 9.22 -9.55
CA PRO A 631 -7.46 9.79 -10.82
C PRO A 631 -5.94 9.66 -10.98
N LEU A 632 -5.47 8.72 -11.81
CA LEU A 632 -4.04 8.47 -11.99
C LEU A 632 -3.39 9.23 -13.16
N HIS A 633 -4.16 10.07 -13.87
CA HIS A 633 -3.67 10.88 -14.99
C HIS A 633 -2.53 11.84 -14.60
N GLY A 634 -2.47 12.23 -13.31
CA GLY A 634 -1.39 13.03 -12.75
C GLY A 634 -0.03 12.35 -12.86
N PHE A 635 -0.01 11.03 -12.64
CA PHE A 635 1.19 10.22 -12.54
C PHE A 635 1.59 9.59 -13.87
N PHE A 636 0.59 9.15 -14.67
CA PHE A 636 0.85 8.35 -15.86
C PHE A 636 0.59 9.05 -17.19
N ALA A 637 -0.28 10.06 -17.25
CA ALA A 637 -0.70 10.61 -18.54
C ALA A 637 0.35 11.53 -19.14
N ASP A 638 0.67 11.30 -20.42
CA ASP A 638 1.54 12.18 -21.21
C ASP A 638 0.88 13.56 -21.37
N LYS A 639 1.60 14.63 -21.02
CA LYS A 639 1.07 16.00 -21.11
C LYS A 639 1.01 16.48 -22.57
N GLY A 640 0.01 17.30 -22.89
CA GLY A 640 -0.16 17.94 -24.20
C GLY A 640 -0.65 17.02 -25.33
N GLN A 641 -1.07 15.78 -25.02
CA GLN A 641 -1.60 14.85 -26.00
C GLN A 641 -3.10 15.07 -26.26
N ALA A 642 -3.54 14.82 -27.50
CA ALA A 642 -4.96 14.87 -27.88
C ALA A 642 -5.72 13.57 -27.53
N LYS A 643 -5.00 12.50 -27.23
CA LYS A 643 -5.53 11.18 -26.86
C LYS A 643 -4.84 10.65 -25.60
N PRO A 644 -5.50 9.82 -24.78
CA PRO A 644 -4.88 9.17 -23.63
C PRO A 644 -3.67 8.33 -24.08
N LYS A 645 -2.49 8.65 -23.54
CA LYS A 645 -1.23 7.94 -23.77
C LYS A 645 -0.38 7.98 -22.50
N SER A 646 0.48 6.98 -22.32
CA SER A 646 1.41 6.92 -21.21
C SER A 646 2.71 6.23 -21.63
N GLN A 647 3.75 7.02 -21.85
CA GLN A 647 5.09 6.47 -22.10
C GLN A 647 5.65 5.76 -20.86
N ILE A 648 5.35 6.26 -19.66
CA ILE A 648 5.78 5.68 -18.39
C ILE A 648 5.23 4.26 -18.24
N LEU A 649 3.91 4.07 -18.40
CA LEU A 649 3.30 2.73 -18.30
C LEU A 649 3.80 1.79 -19.40
N GLU A 650 3.96 2.29 -20.64
CA GLU A 650 4.51 1.48 -21.72
C GLU A 650 5.94 1.00 -21.40
N ALA A 651 6.78 1.87 -20.82
CA ALA A 651 8.15 1.53 -20.47
C ALA A 651 8.22 0.52 -19.32
N MET A 652 7.40 0.72 -18.28
CA MET A 652 7.26 -0.18 -17.12
C MET A 652 6.78 -1.56 -17.54
N PHE A 653 5.73 -1.64 -18.33
CA PHE A 653 5.17 -2.90 -18.78
C PHE A 653 6.02 -3.66 -19.79
N LYS A 654 6.97 -2.98 -20.45
CA LYS A 654 7.99 -3.58 -21.31
C LYS A 654 9.30 -3.86 -20.57
N GLU A 655 9.37 -3.57 -19.27
CA GLU A 655 10.57 -3.77 -18.43
C GLU A 655 11.79 -3.00 -18.96
N THR A 656 11.55 -1.88 -19.65
CA THR A 656 12.62 -0.97 -20.12
C THR A 656 12.97 0.10 -19.09
N SER A 657 12.10 0.30 -18.10
CA SER A 657 12.29 1.19 -16.96
C SER A 657 11.39 0.70 -15.84
N GLU A 658 11.98 0.37 -14.68
CA GLU A 658 11.24 -0.11 -13.51
C GLU A 658 10.80 1.03 -12.59
N GLN A 659 11.39 2.21 -12.75
CA GLN A 659 11.21 3.35 -11.87
C GLN A 659 11.15 4.66 -12.66
N ALA A 660 10.29 5.58 -12.24
CA ALA A 660 10.20 6.94 -12.78
C ALA A 660 9.88 7.95 -11.68
N LEU A 661 10.47 9.16 -11.76
CA LEU A 661 10.17 10.26 -10.84
C LEU A 661 9.18 11.23 -11.50
N VAL A 662 7.96 11.30 -10.97
CA VAL A 662 6.94 12.23 -11.42
C VAL A 662 7.00 13.51 -10.58
N VAL A 663 7.19 14.66 -11.23
CA VAL A 663 7.37 15.94 -10.54
C VAL A 663 6.30 16.95 -10.93
N HIS A 664 5.71 17.57 -9.91
CA HIS A 664 4.78 18.68 -10.05
C HIS A 664 5.20 19.87 -9.16
N CYS A 665 4.92 21.07 -9.64
CA CYS A 665 4.94 22.29 -8.83
C CYS A 665 3.51 22.79 -8.67
N VAL A 666 3.06 22.97 -7.42
CA VAL A 666 1.76 23.58 -7.10
C VAL A 666 2.00 25.05 -6.79
N ARG A 667 1.40 25.94 -7.59
CA ARG A 667 1.51 27.38 -7.33
C ARG A 667 0.58 27.78 -6.18
N LYS A 668 1.10 28.43 -5.13
CA LYS A 668 0.29 28.78 -3.95
C LYS A 668 -0.78 29.86 -4.22
N SER A 669 -0.58 30.72 -5.23
CA SER A 669 -1.49 31.84 -5.48
C SER A 669 -2.84 31.43 -6.08
N ASP A 670 -2.91 30.32 -6.80
CA ASP A 670 -4.14 29.85 -7.47
C ASP A 670 -4.26 28.32 -7.56
N SER A 671 -3.42 27.60 -6.80
CA SER A 671 -3.35 26.13 -6.78
C SER A 671 -3.12 25.50 -8.16
N ARG A 672 -2.57 26.26 -9.12
CA ARG A 672 -2.30 25.72 -10.46
C ARG A 672 -1.18 24.70 -10.39
N LEU A 673 -1.47 23.51 -10.92
CA LEU A 673 -0.52 22.43 -11.05
C LEU A 673 0.31 22.58 -12.33
N VAL A 674 1.63 22.47 -12.21
CA VAL A 674 2.58 22.46 -13.34
C VAL A 674 3.39 21.18 -13.28
N TYR A 675 3.29 20.36 -14.31
CA TYR A 675 4.12 19.16 -14.46
C TYR A 675 5.52 19.53 -14.96
N ILE A 676 6.54 18.91 -14.38
CA ILE A 676 7.94 19.09 -14.73
C ILE A 676 8.50 17.73 -15.17
N LYS A 677 9.17 17.68 -16.33
CA LYS A 677 9.84 16.44 -16.76
C LYS A 677 10.99 16.13 -15.79
N GLU A 678 11.16 14.85 -15.48
CA GLU A 678 12.21 14.37 -14.58
C GLU A 678 13.59 14.89 -14.97
N ARG A 679 13.97 14.78 -16.26
CA ARG A 679 15.26 15.27 -16.75
C ARG A 679 15.45 16.77 -16.50
N ASP A 680 14.41 17.57 -16.73
CA ASP A 680 14.46 19.01 -16.52
C ASP A 680 14.57 19.35 -15.03
N PHE A 681 13.90 18.59 -14.16
CA PHE A 681 13.98 18.74 -12.71
C PHE A 681 15.35 18.35 -12.13
N LEU A 682 15.99 17.31 -12.66
CA LEU A 682 17.25 16.79 -12.14
C LEU A 682 18.49 17.52 -12.69
N PHE A 683 18.52 17.80 -14.00
CA PHE A 683 19.75 18.18 -14.70
C PHE A 683 19.76 19.60 -15.29
N SER A 684 18.60 20.24 -15.44
CA SER A 684 18.53 21.55 -16.13
C SER A 684 18.60 22.75 -15.19
N LYS A 685 18.80 23.95 -15.79
CA LYS A 685 18.73 25.25 -15.09
C LYS A 685 17.37 25.52 -14.44
N LEU A 686 16.32 24.78 -14.82
CA LEU A 686 14.98 24.87 -14.22
C LEU A 686 15.01 24.56 -12.72
N ARG A 687 15.90 23.67 -12.26
CA ARG A 687 16.04 23.32 -10.85
C ARG A 687 16.38 24.54 -9.97
N THR A 688 17.22 25.45 -10.47
CA THR A 688 17.56 26.71 -9.78
C THR A 688 16.37 27.68 -9.73
N GLN A 689 15.54 27.71 -10.77
CA GLN A 689 14.32 28.52 -10.78
C GLN A 689 13.30 27.97 -9.78
N ILE A 690 13.12 26.64 -9.73
CA ILE A 690 12.27 25.96 -8.75
C ILE A 690 12.75 26.31 -7.33
N LYS A 691 14.06 26.21 -7.05
CA LYS A 691 14.63 26.62 -5.76
C LYS A 691 14.26 28.05 -5.41
N THR A 692 14.46 29.00 -6.31
CA THR A 692 14.15 30.42 -6.06
C THR A 692 12.67 30.61 -5.71
N GLN A 693 11.77 29.93 -6.41
CA GLN A 693 10.34 29.99 -6.14
C GLN A 693 9.94 29.29 -4.83
N LEU A 694 10.68 28.26 -4.40
CA LEU A 694 10.51 27.60 -3.10
C LEU A 694 10.98 28.51 -1.96
N ASP A 695 12.15 29.14 -2.08
CA ASP A 695 12.70 30.11 -1.12
C ASP A 695 11.77 31.32 -0.94
N GLU A 696 11.13 31.77 -2.02
CA GLU A 696 10.12 32.84 -2.02
C GLU A 696 8.71 32.35 -1.60
N GLU A 697 8.58 31.07 -1.22
CA GLU A 697 7.33 30.43 -0.82
C GLU A 697 6.19 30.51 -1.86
N LYS A 698 6.50 30.70 -3.15
CA LYS A 698 5.49 30.86 -4.22
C LYS A 698 4.92 29.54 -4.73
N ILE A 699 5.67 28.45 -4.57
CA ILE A 699 5.28 27.11 -5.00
C ILE A 699 5.44 26.08 -3.88
N GLN A 700 4.84 24.91 -4.08
CA GLN A 700 5.13 23.68 -3.35
C GLN A 700 5.59 22.63 -4.34
N LEU A 701 6.64 21.89 -3.98
CA LEU A 701 7.15 20.78 -4.79
C LEU A 701 6.40 19.50 -4.42
N SER A 702 5.92 18.78 -5.41
CA SER A 702 5.43 17.40 -5.29
C SER A 702 6.33 16.51 -6.14
N ALA A 703 7.03 15.57 -5.51
CA ALA A 703 7.88 14.59 -6.17
C ALA A 703 7.42 13.19 -5.76
N THR A 704 7.06 12.38 -6.74
CA THR A 704 6.46 11.06 -6.51
C THR A 704 7.25 10.02 -7.27
N ASP A 705 7.76 9.04 -6.53
CA ASP A 705 8.40 7.86 -7.05
C ASP A 705 7.35 6.86 -7.51
N VAL A 706 7.48 6.38 -8.74
CA VAL A 706 6.61 5.35 -9.32
C VAL A 706 7.48 4.14 -9.64
N THR A 707 7.27 3.05 -8.90
CA THR A 707 8.04 1.80 -9.06
C THR A 707 7.12 0.69 -9.56
N ALA A 708 7.45 0.05 -10.69
CA ALA A 708 6.74 -1.10 -11.20
C ALA A 708 7.50 -2.38 -10.87
N VAL A 709 6.88 -3.27 -10.10
CA VAL A 709 7.42 -4.59 -9.77
C VAL A 709 6.64 -5.64 -10.56
N ARG A 710 7.36 -6.46 -11.32
CA ARG A 710 6.75 -7.57 -12.06
C ARG A 710 6.32 -8.67 -11.10
N CYS A 711 5.09 -9.14 -11.25
CA CYS A 711 4.59 -10.27 -10.47
C CYS A 711 5.24 -11.56 -10.96
N HIS A 712 5.95 -12.26 -10.07
CA HIS A 712 6.57 -13.56 -10.36
C HIS A 712 5.99 -14.64 -9.44
N GLY A 713 5.53 -15.75 -10.03
CA GLY A 713 4.95 -16.86 -9.28
C GLY A 713 3.52 -16.57 -8.82
N ALA A 714 2.59 -17.49 -9.03
CA ALA A 714 1.18 -17.23 -8.71
C ALA A 714 0.81 -17.56 -7.25
N ILE A 715 1.72 -18.19 -6.48
CA ILE A 715 1.32 -18.93 -5.29
C ILE A 715 2.33 -18.82 -4.13
N THR A 716 2.01 -18.04 -3.09
CA THR A 716 2.70 -17.99 -1.80
C THR A 716 2.11 -19.01 -0.81
N PRO A 717 2.78 -19.34 0.31
CA PRO A 717 2.19 -20.19 1.36
C PRO A 717 0.86 -19.65 1.91
N LEU A 718 0.66 -18.34 1.92
CA LEU A 718 -0.57 -17.73 2.39
C LEU A 718 -1.69 -17.85 1.35
N THR A 719 -1.40 -17.59 0.07
CA THR A 719 -2.40 -17.77 -0.99
C THR A 719 -2.81 -19.23 -1.13
N LYS A 720 -1.87 -20.20 -0.99
CA LYS A 720 -2.21 -21.65 -0.90
C LYS A 720 -3.22 -21.92 0.21
N LYS A 721 -2.99 -21.36 1.40
CA LYS A 721 -3.86 -21.59 2.56
C LYS A 721 -5.27 -21.04 2.29
N ARG A 722 -5.37 -19.81 1.79
CA ARG A 722 -6.65 -19.12 1.51
C ARG A 722 -7.42 -19.84 0.40
N LEU A 723 -6.75 -20.20 -0.69
CA LEU A 723 -7.35 -20.99 -1.77
C LEU A 723 -7.81 -22.38 -1.26
N ALA A 724 -7.00 -23.09 -0.46
CA ALA A 724 -7.39 -24.39 0.10
C ALA A 724 -8.58 -24.32 1.09
N GLN A 725 -8.83 -23.16 1.69
CA GLN A 725 -10.04 -22.93 2.47
C GLN A 725 -11.26 -22.78 1.55
N LEU A 726 -11.13 -21.99 0.49
CA LEU A 726 -12.19 -21.82 -0.52
C LEU A 726 -12.51 -23.13 -1.25
N SER A 727 -11.51 -23.96 -1.56
CA SER A 727 -11.70 -25.22 -2.29
C SER A 727 -12.60 -26.22 -1.57
N LYS A 728 -12.72 -26.11 -0.23
CA LYS A 728 -13.63 -26.94 0.58
C LYS A 728 -15.10 -26.50 0.45
N LEU A 729 -15.34 -25.26 0.00
CA LEU A 729 -16.66 -24.66 -0.16
C LEU A 729 -17.09 -24.64 -1.61
N ASP A 730 -16.20 -24.19 -2.50
CA ASP A 730 -16.46 -24.02 -3.91
C ASP A 730 -15.17 -24.26 -4.73
N LYS A 731 -15.09 -25.46 -5.29
CA LYS A 731 -13.97 -25.85 -6.16
C LYS A 731 -13.91 -25.03 -7.45
N ALA A 732 -15.05 -24.65 -8.03
CA ALA A 732 -15.06 -23.89 -9.27
C ALA A 732 -14.54 -22.45 -9.06
N MET A 733 -14.86 -21.84 -7.90
CA MET A 733 -14.31 -20.53 -7.53
C MET A 733 -12.85 -20.59 -7.11
N TYR A 734 -12.42 -21.68 -6.46
CA TYR A 734 -11.00 -21.96 -6.27
C TYR A 734 -10.25 -21.92 -7.61
N ASP A 735 -10.67 -22.70 -8.61
CA ASP A 735 -9.98 -22.79 -9.91
C ASP A 735 -9.96 -21.42 -10.63
N LYS A 736 -11.05 -20.65 -10.52
CA LYS A 736 -11.17 -19.31 -11.10
C LYS A 736 -10.24 -18.30 -10.42
N LEU A 737 -10.19 -18.26 -9.09
CA LEU A 737 -9.32 -17.34 -8.35
C LEU A 737 -7.84 -17.72 -8.51
N GLU A 738 -7.51 -19.01 -8.56
CA GLU A 738 -6.15 -19.46 -8.88
C GLU A 738 -5.71 -18.98 -10.27
N THR A 739 -6.58 -19.11 -11.28
CA THR A 739 -6.31 -18.61 -12.63
C THR A 739 -6.18 -17.08 -12.64
N MET A 740 -7.02 -16.37 -11.89
CA MET A 740 -6.94 -14.91 -11.74
C MET A 740 -5.60 -14.48 -11.16
N GLN A 741 -5.06 -15.20 -10.17
CA GLN A 741 -3.76 -14.92 -9.59
C GLN A 741 -2.63 -14.98 -10.62
N ALA A 742 -2.69 -15.92 -11.57
CA ALA A 742 -1.75 -16.02 -12.68
C ALA A 742 -1.91 -14.90 -13.73
N GLY A 743 -3.07 -14.21 -13.76
CA GLY A 743 -3.35 -13.11 -14.67
C GLY A 743 -2.76 -11.76 -14.25
N TYR A 744 -2.29 -11.63 -13.00
CA TYR A 744 -1.60 -10.44 -12.52
C TYR A 744 -0.20 -10.34 -13.09
N THR A 745 0.13 -9.16 -13.62
CA THR A 745 1.40 -8.94 -14.34
C THR A 745 2.37 -8.06 -13.56
N HIS A 746 1.87 -7.00 -12.91
CA HIS A 746 2.68 -6.03 -12.18
C HIS A 746 1.93 -5.49 -10.97
N CYS A 747 2.67 -5.06 -9.97
CA CYS A 747 2.24 -4.15 -8.92
C CYS A 747 3.00 -2.83 -9.11
N ILE A 748 2.29 -1.71 -9.29
CA ILE A 748 2.91 -0.38 -9.38
C ILE A 748 2.72 0.34 -8.06
N PHE A 749 3.81 0.75 -7.42
CA PHE A 749 3.81 1.51 -6.17
C PHE A 749 4.02 2.99 -6.47
N ILE A 750 3.11 3.82 -5.99
CA ILE A 750 3.21 5.28 -6.06
C ILE A 750 3.56 5.76 -4.65
N THR A 751 4.73 6.37 -4.51
CA THR A 751 5.29 6.80 -3.22
C THR A 751 5.65 8.28 -3.28
N ASN A 752 4.98 9.10 -2.48
CA ASN A 752 5.34 10.50 -2.31
C ASN A 752 6.69 10.64 -1.59
N MET A 753 7.61 11.38 -2.21
CA MET A 753 8.96 11.69 -1.72
C MET A 753 9.24 13.19 -1.69
N SER A 754 8.18 14.00 -1.58
CA SER A 754 8.26 15.45 -1.74
C SER A 754 9.14 16.11 -0.69
N ALA A 755 9.10 15.65 0.57
CA ALA A 755 9.91 16.21 1.65
C ALA A 755 11.42 16.11 1.35
N LEU A 756 11.90 14.91 0.99
CA LEU A 756 13.30 14.71 0.64
C LEU A 756 13.70 15.59 -0.57
N HIS A 757 12.93 15.52 -1.66
CA HIS A 757 13.28 16.28 -2.87
C HIS A 757 13.21 17.79 -2.68
N HIS A 758 12.28 18.29 -1.87
CA HIS A 758 12.20 19.68 -1.47
C HIS A 758 13.51 20.13 -0.81
N ASP A 759 13.93 19.38 0.22
CA ASP A 759 15.09 19.75 1.03
C ASP A 759 16.39 19.64 0.24
N LEU A 760 16.53 18.63 -0.64
CA LEU A 760 17.66 18.52 -1.55
C LEU A 760 17.78 19.72 -2.50
N VAL A 761 16.65 20.24 -3.01
CA VAL A 761 16.64 21.41 -3.90
C VAL A 761 17.00 22.68 -3.14
N VAL A 762 16.42 22.90 -1.95
CA VAL A 762 16.71 24.07 -1.11
C VAL A 762 18.18 24.08 -0.66
N GLU A 763 18.75 22.91 -0.33
CA GLU A 763 20.15 22.75 0.12
C GLU A 763 21.18 22.70 -1.02
N ASN A 764 20.83 23.13 -2.23
CA ASN A 764 21.75 23.32 -3.36
C ASN A 764 22.40 22.03 -3.90
N LEU A 765 21.76 20.86 -3.69
CA LEU A 765 22.18 19.60 -4.28
C LEU A 765 21.56 19.44 -5.69
N ILE A 766 22.41 19.16 -6.67
CA ILE A 766 22.05 19.00 -8.09
C ILE A 766 22.60 17.69 -8.62
N ALA A 767 22.00 17.14 -9.68
CA ALA A 767 22.56 15.95 -10.32
C ALA A 767 23.86 16.30 -11.07
N LYS A 768 24.82 15.38 -11.11
CA LYS A 768 26.04 15.51 -11.92
C LYS A 768 25.65 15.62 -13.41
N PRO A 769 26.24 16.57 -14.17
CA PRO A 769 26.01 16.65 -15.62
C PRO A 769 26.40 15.33 -16.30
N GLN A 770 25.54 14.81 -17.18
CA GLN A 770 25.91 13.65 -18.00
C GLN A 770 26.96 14.08 -19.03
N ARG A 771 28.03 13.28 -19.19
CA ARG A 771 29.18 13.58 -20.08
C ARG A 771 28.80 13.92 -21.53
N HIS A 772 27.60 13.55 -22.00
CA HIS A 772 27.14 13.85 -23.36
C HIS A 772 26.78 15.33 -23.64
N GLU A 773 26.74 16.20 -22.63
CA GLU A 773 26.43 17.64 -22.83
C GLU A 773 27.68 18.53 -22.99
N LEU A 774 28.90 17.99 -22.85
CA LEU A 774 30.12 18.75 -23.12
C LEU A 774 30.47 18.82 -24.62
N ASP A 775 29.91 17.93 -25.45
CA ASP A 775 30.16 17.88 -26.90
C ASP A 775 29.01 18.50 -27.73
N GLY A 776 27.95 19.00 -27.09
CA GLY A 776 26.74 19.53 -27.76
C GLY A 776 26.55 21.04 -27.69
N GLU A 777 27.30 21.77 -26.85
CA GLU A 777 27.31 23.25 -26.81
C GLU A 777 28.47 23.84 -27.64
N GLY A 778 28.88 23.14 -28.70
CA GLY A 778 29.81 23.61 -29.72
C GLY A 778 29.20 23.45 -31.12
N ALA A 779 28.68 24.56 -31.65
CA ALA A 779 28.22 24.77 -33.03
C ALA A 779 26.85 24.18 -33.44
N ALA A 780 25.78 24.96 -33.29
CA ALA A 780 24.96 25.50 -34.39
C ALA A 780 23.96 26.54 -33.86
#